data_AF-A0A963AX73-F1
#
_entry.id   AF-A0A963AX73-F1
#
_cell.length_a   1.000
_cell.length_b   1.000
_cell.length_c   1.000
_cell.angle_alpha   90.00
_cell.angle_beta   90.00
_cell.angle_gamma   90.00
#
_symmetry.space_group_name_H-M   'P 1'
#
loop_
_entity.id
_entity.type
_entity.pdbx_description
1 polymer ?
#
loop_
_entity_poly.entity_id
_entity_poly.type
_entity_poly.pdbx_seq_one_letter_code
_entity_poly.pdbx_strand_id
1 'polypeptide(L)'
;MIASVLSLAAAGVAYGDDDLRIRSAQWRADEARLSVRVRAEEGDRLTVVNAADHDQVLGSRRLRDEEWTLRVSDPSPVPCRVRVERSGGGSVERDVENAPSNCGPTAGGGSSGSSGGGSSSSSSSSGGSSGSGSSSSSGGSSTSSGGSSSSSSSGGGTGTFPPPPDGPLRVLGANDLGMHCTDKDFQIFSILPPFNSVHAQVIERGSSSALPRIVTGAEIDVYYTATTNPLDPVGMGSINTTGANAPPDVFKTNFWDVAGGSTLGGLAYRSLYPGQDKLGLCDPTAGPCPSVLDLFEPIALDLGLPVPDPVELPALAPSQQAHVSAISHDPFTTDPYNANVPQVFDRFDANLPFFAGFPFGAVLSDVNWFAADGIPLLPVDDSGRENAYPMMRIDAVAKGVDASSTGASLASLDIVLPVASEADCQNCHADTADAGNGAATNFASTSFVIARVSDAPGPEPLQNAAKLNILRLHDAKNGAAYTSSVDGAPTPCNTGAEPSCLANRTPVQCSQCHYSPALDLAQVGPVDEPEQGEGGRQQTRHISMSRAMHGHHGQFGDLFPEMPPPNDPQRMENGLTAINDFVESVLEETCYQCHPGKRTQCLRGAMFAGGLVCQDCHGNMQQVGDDFTGGFPLLAGADLTKRVPWAHEPKCQSCHTGDAMSNLVGTPHTIAAADGIRLAQAFLSNDLAATPIEAAASRFAENASLYRLSSGHGGVMCEGCHGSTHAIWPVNGPNGAAVGSLANDNVAALDLQGHTGTLIECTTCHEPTSTGLPLNLKGPHGMHPIADFNGPDQRWNDKHKEVLEKQGPAACQGCHGQNGEGTVLSRTATNRRLECKEKSGSLCGSGAKYIDVPKGTQIGCAQCHENELFHD
;
A
#
# COMPACT_ATOMS: atom_id res chain seq x y z
N MET A 1 -47.53 33.16 41.03
CA MET A 1 -48.09 34.13 40.07
C MET A 1 -47.86 33.58 38.67
N ILE A 2 -48.96 33.27 37.96
CA ILE A 2 -49.19 33.26 36.49
C ILE A 2 -47.99 32.78 35.63
N ALA A 3 -47.89 31.54 35.16
CA ALA A 3 -48.70 30.75 34.20
C ALA A 3 -48.28 30.89 32.71
N SER A 4 -48.38 29.75 32.02
CA SER A 4 -48.23 29.47 30.57
C SER A 4 -46.80 29.02 30.19
N VAL A 5 -46.56 27.87 29.53
CA VAL A 5 -47.06 27.52 28.20
C VAL A 5 -46.82 26.02 27.88
N LEU A 6 -47.86 25.41 27.28
CA LEU A 6 -48.01 24.22 26.42
C LEU A 6 -47.71 22.77 26.89
N SER A 7 -48.82 22.01 26.99
CA SER A 7 -48.93 20.57 26.69
C SER A 7 -48.90 20.30 25.17
N LEU A 8 -48.38 19.13 24.78
CA LEU A 8 -48.93 18.19 23.77
C LEU A 8 -47.92 17.01 23.74
N ALA A 9 -48.25 15.83 24.24
CA ALA A 9 -49.10 14.78 23.66
C ALA A 9 -48.20 13.56 23.35
N ALA A 10 -48.27 12.58 24.25
CA ALA A 10 -47.83 11.23 23.98
C ALA A 10 -48.81 10.57 23.00
N ALA A 11 -48.29 10.11 21.88
CA ALA A 11 -48.85 9.05 21.04
C ALA A 11 -47.64 8.18 20.69
N GLY A 12 -47.57 6.93 21.13
CA GLY A 12 -48.55 5.92 20.81
C GLY A 12 -47.95 5.11 19.67
N VAL A 13 -47.18 4.09 20.04
CA VAL A 13 -46.64 3.07 19.14
C VAL A 13 -47.80 2.50 18.32
N ALA A 14 -47.75 2.71 17.01
CA ALA A 14 -48.45 1.89 16.04
C ALA A 14 -47.37 1.15 15.24
N TYR A 15 -47.12 -0.11 15.59
CA TYR A 15 -46.48 -1.07 14.71
C TYR A 15 -47.40 -1.25 13.49
N GLY A 16 -47.05 -0.65 12.36
CA GLY A 16 -47.49 -1.12 11.06
C GLY A 16 -46.49 -2.18 10.59
N ASP A 17 -46.98 -3.36 10.24
CA ASP A 17 -46.20 -4.42 9.57
C ASP A 17 -45.41 -3.81 8.38
N ASP A 18 -44.10 -4.07 8.30
CA ASP A 18 -43.28 -3.73 7.13
C ASP A 18 -43.88 -4.39 5.87
N ASP A 19 -44.55 -3.60 5.01
CA ASP A 19 -45.24 -4.13 3.82
C ASP A 19 -44.29 -4.57 2.70
N LEU A 20 -43.01 -4.17 2.77
CA LEU A 20 -41.98 -4.56 1.81
C LEU A 20 -41.45 -5.97 2.11
N ARG A 21 -41.72 -6.94 1.22
CA ARG A 21 -41.19 -8.31 1.34
C ARG A 21 -40.99 -9.02 0.00
N ILE A 22 -39.98 -9.88 -0.06
CA ILE A 22 -39.78 -10.81 -1.19
C ILE A 22 -40.56 -12.10 -0.92
N ARG A 23 -41.61 -12.34 -1.72
CA ARG A 23 -42.45 -13.55 -1.66
C ARG A 23 -41.74 -14.79 -2.18
N SER A 24 -40.94 -14.66 -3.23
CA SER A 24 -40.16 -15.77 -3.80
C SER A 24 -39.02 -15.22 -4.66
N ALA A 25 -37.87 -15.89 -4.66
CA ALA A 25 -36.79 -15.69 -5.62
C ALA A 25 -36.34 -17.07 -6.11
N GLN A 26 -36.46 -17.36 -7.41
CA GLN A 26 -36.23 -18.69 -7.98
C GLN A 26 -35.45 -18.61 -9.28
N TRP A 27 -34.38 -19.40 -9.38
CA TRP A 27 -33.66 -19.65 -10.62
C TRP A 27 -34.23 -20.88 -11.34
N ARG A 28 -34.46 -20.74 -12.65
CA ARG A 28 -34.80 -21.85 -13.54
C ARG A 28 -33.69 -22.03 -14.56
N ALA A 29 -32.85 -23.05 -14.33
CA ALA A 29 -31.68 -23.31 -15.17
C ALA A 29 -32.05 -23.71 -16.61
N ASP A 30 -33.17 -24.41 -16.80
CA ASP A 30 -33.71 -24.80 -18.11
C ASP A 30 -34.16 -23.60 -18.95
N GLU A 31 -34.55 -22.50 -18.31
CA GLU A 31 -35.00 -21.26 -18.96
C GLU A 31 -33.97 -20.12 -18.84
N ALA A 32 -32.81 -20.37 -18.21
CA ALA A 32 -31.83 -19.38 -17.77
C ALA A 32 -32.51 -18.12 -17.18
N ARG A 33 -33.48 -18.32 -16.27
CA ARG A 33 -34.36 -17.23 -15.82
C ARG A 33 -34.49 -17.14 -14.31
N LEU A 34 -34.18 -15.96 -13.78
CA LEU A 34 -34.47 -15.58 -12.40
C LEU A 34 -35.87 -14.96 -12.33
N SER A 35 -36.68 -15.42 -11.37
CA SER A 35 -37.99 -14.84 -11.08
C SER A 35 -38.05 -14.37 -9.63
N VAL A 36 -38.27 -13.08 -9.41
CA VAL A 36 -38.41 -12.47 -8.08
C VAL A 36 -39.82 -11.90 -7.94
N ARG A 37 -40.56 -12.30 -6.90
CA ARG A 37 -41.86 -11.73 -6.56
C ARG A 37 -41.74 -10.90 -5.30
N VAL A 38 -42.16 -9.65 -5.39
CA VAL A 38 -42.04 -8.64 -4.35
C VAL A 38 -43.44 -8.11 -4.05
N ARG A 39 -43.77 -7.97 -2.78
CA ARG A 39 -44.96 -7.25 -2.32
C ARG A 39 -44.51 -5.97 -1.62
N ALA A 40 -45.17 -4.85 -1.93
CA ALA A 40 -45.02 -3.57 -1.24
C ALA A 40 -46.22 -2.66 -1.59
N GLU A 41 -46.28 -1.46 -1.02
CA GLU A 41 -47.41 -0.55 -1.21
C GLU A 41 -47.51 0.00 -2.64
N GLU A 42 -48.73 0.26 -3.11
CA GLU A 42 -48.97 0.90 -4.41
C GLU A 42 -48.29 2.28 -4.47
N GLY A 43 -47.55 2.53 -5.56
CA GLY A 43 -46.85 3.80 -5.77
C GLY A 43 -45.37 3.81 -5.35
N ASP A 44 -44.89 2.77 -4.65
CA ASP A 44 -43.48 2.59 -4.31
C ASP A 44 -42.58 2.49 -5.52
N ARG A 45 -41.36 3.02 -5.41
CA ARG A 45 -40.29 2.74 -6.37
C ARG A 45 -39.32 1.74 -5.76
N LEU A 46 -39.29 0.54 -6.33
CA LEU A 46 -38.45 -0.57 -5.90
C LEU A 46 -37.37 -0.86 -6.92
N THR A 47 -36.18 -1.22 -6.43
CA THR A 47 -35.05 -1.71 -7.21
C THR A 47 -34.66 -3.08 -6.68
N VAL A 48 -34.60 -4.09 -7.55
CA VAL A 48 -34.07 -5.41 -7.22
C VAL A 48 -32.61 -5.45 -7.70
N VAL A 49 -31.70 -5.78 -6.80
CA VAL A 49 -30.27 -5.93 -7.06
C VAL A 49 -29.79 -7.30 -6.61
N ASN A 50 -28.58 -7.69 -7.04
CA ASN A 50 -27.87 -8.79 -6.40
C ASN A 50 -27.41 -8.33 -5.00
N ALA A 51 -27.68 -9.12 -3.96
CA ALA A 51 -27.40 -8.72 -2.59
C ALA A 51 -25.89 -8.61 -2.26
N ALA A 52 -25.02 -9.21 -3.08
CA ALA A 52 -23.57 -9.14 -2.91
C ALA A 52 -22.87 -8.27 -3.97
N ASP A 53 -23.61 -7.79 -4.96
CA ASP A 53 -23.15 -6.86 -5.99
C ASP A 53 -24.31 -5.91 -6.31
N HIS A 54 -24.40 -4.82 -5.54
CA HIS A 54 -25.50 -3.87 -5.67
C HIS A 54 -25.46 -3.09 -7.00
N ASP A 55 -24.33 -3.12 -7.72
CA ASP A 55 -24.20 -2.55 -9.06
C ASP A 55 -24.90 -3.42 -10.12
N GLN A 56 -25.09 -4.71 -9.85
CA GLN A 56 -25.94 -5.59 -10.66
C GLN A 56 -27.42 -5.33 -10.39
N VAL A 57 -27.97 -4.29 -11.00
CA VAL A 57 -29.40 -3.97 -10.97
C VAL A 57 -30.18 -4.93 -11.88
N LEU A 58 -30.98 -5.80 -11.27
CA LEU A 58 -31.81 -6.81 -11.94
C LEU A 58 -33.11 -6.21 -12.49
N GLY A 59 -33.58 -5.11 -11.88
CA GLY A 59 -34.65 -4.30 -12.43
C GLY A 59 -35.18 -3.29 -11.42
N SER A 60 -35.77 -2.20 -11.93
CA SER A 60 -36.46 -1.20 -11.10
C SER A 60 -37.86 -0.94 -11.64
N ARG A 61 -38.82 -0.73 -10.75
CA ARG A 61 -40.20 -0.40 -11.13
C ARG A 61 -40.87 0.45 -10.06
N ARG A 62 -41.70 1.39 -10.52
CA ARG A 62 -42.74 1.99 -9.68
C ARG A 62 -43.99 1.11 -9.67
N LEU A 63 -44.40 0.61 -8.51
CA LEU A 63 -45.54 -0.29 -8.35
C LEU A 63 -46.85 0.42 -8.73
N ARG A 64 -47.68 -0.27 -9.50
CA ARG A 64 -49.06 0.14 -9.85
C ARG A 64 -50.11 -0.70 -9.14
N ASP A 65 -49.68 -1.80 -8.53
CA ASP A 65 -50.45 -2.76 -7.76
C ASP A 65 -49.55 -3.23 -6.59
N GLU A 66 -50.10 -3.81 -5.53
CA GLU A 66 -49.34 -4.23 -4.34
C GLU A 66 -48.30 -5.35 -4.58
N GLU A 67 -48.22 -5.93 -5.78
CA GLU A 67 -47.29 -7.03 -6.10
C GLU A 67 -46.59 -6.83 -7.44
N TRP A 68 -45.30 -7.16 -7.48
CA TRP A 68 -44.48 -7.15 -8.69
C TRP A 68 -43.71 -8.45 -8.84
N THR A 69 -43.87 -9.06 -10.02
CA THR A 69 -43.01 -10.16 -10.47
C THR A 69 -41.98 -9.62 -11.46
N LEU A 70 -40.71 -9.59 -11.05
CA LEU A 70 -39.56 -9.40 -11.92
C LEU A 70 -39.16 -10.76 -12.52
N ARG A 71 -38.89 -10.79 -13.83
CA ARG A 71 -38.28 -11.92 -14.51
C ARG A 71 -37.07 -11.42 -15.29
N VAL A 72 -35.90 -11.96 -14.99
CA VAL A 72 -34.63 -11.62 -15.63
C VAL A 72 -34.11 -12.84 -16.35
N SER A 73 -33.91 -12.72 -17.66
CA SER A 73 -33.27 -13.74 -18.48
C SER A 73 -31.76 -13.53 -18.45
N ASP A 74 -31.03 -14.61 -18.21
CA ASP A 74 -29.58 -14.72 -18.19
C ASP A 74 -28.83 -13.64 -17.38
N PRO A 75 -29.19 -13.42 -16.09
CA PRO A 75 -28.41 -12.54 -15.22
C PRO A 75 -27.01 -13.13 -15.04
N SER A 76 -25.98 -12.33 -15.35
CA SER A 76 -24.58 -12.72 -15.18
C SER A 76 -23.86 -11.74 -14.22
N PRO A 77 -23.33 -12.23 -13.08
CA PRO A 77 -23.52 -13.59 -12.56
C PRO A 77 -24.98 -13.83 -12.11
N VAL A 78 -25.43 -15.09 -12.00
CA VAL A 78 -26.76 -15.39 -11.42
C VAL A 78 -26.69 -15.05 -9.93
N PRO A 79 -27.56 -14.22 -9.35
CA PRO A 79 -27.47 -13.88 -7.92
C PRO A 79 -27.69 -15.10 -7.02
N CYS A 80 -26.84 -15.33 -6.01
CA CYS A 80 -27.14 -16.30 -4.94
C CYS A 80 -28.27 -15.79 -4.03
N ARG A 81 -28.32 -14.46 -3.85
CA ARG A 81 -29.30 -13.75 -3.03
C ARG A 81 -29.69 -12.46 -3.74
N VAL A 82 -30.96 -12.10 -3.67
CA VAL A 82 -31.47 -10.83 -4.20
C VAL A 82 -31.84 -9.89 -3.07
N ARG A 83 -31.60 -8.59 -3.28
CA ARG A 83 -31.99 -7.51 -2.39
C ARG A 83 -33.01 -6.63 -3.10
N VAL A 84 -34.07 -6.23 -2.42
CA VAL A 84 -35.03 -5.24 -2.90
C VAL A 84 -34.90 -3.99 -2.06
N GLU A 85 -34.72 -2.84 -2.71
CA GLU A 85 -34.54 -1.53 -2.10
C GLU A 85 -35.69 -0.60 -2.47
N ARG A 86 -36.24 0.11 -1.48
CA ARG A 86 -37.29 1.13 -1.65
C ARG A 86 -36.65 2.52 -1.65
N SER A 87 -37.01 3.36 -2.61
CA SER A 87 -36.36 4.67 -2.85
C SER A 87 -36.49 5.72 -1.72
N GLY A 88 -37.19 5.40 -0.63
CA GLY A 88 -37.34 6.24 0.57
C GLY A 88 -36.72 5.62 1.83
N GLY A 89 -35.96 4.55 1.68
CA GLY A 89 -35.44 3.74 2.79
C GLY A 89 -36.21 2.43 2.99
N GLY A 90 -35.51 1.43 3.51
CA GLY A 90 -36.02 0.07 3.69
C GLY A 90 -35.53 -0.89 2.60
N SER A 91 -35.06 -2.05 3.01
CA SER A 91 -34.62 -3.11 2.11
C SER A 91 -34.86 -4.48 2.70
N VAL A 92 -35.11 -5.47 1.83
CA VAL A 92 -35.28 -6.87 2.21
C VAL A 92 -34.47 -7.76 1.29
N GLU A 93 -33.99 -8.88 1.81
CA GLU A 93 -33.17 -9.84 1.06
C GLU A 93 -33.77 -11.24 1.10
N ARG A 94 -33.48 -12.05 0.07
CA ARG A 94 -33.88 -13.45 0.02
C ARG A 94 -32.93 -14.26 -0.85
N ASP A 95 -32.56 -15.45 -0.39
CA ASP A 95 -31.81 -16.43 -1.20
C ASP A 95 -32.61 -16.85 -2.43
N VAL A 96 -31.90 -17.05 -3.53
CA VAL A 96 -32.47 -17.54 -4.79
C VAL A 96 -32.54 -19.06 -4.73
N GLU A 97 -33.76 -19.58 -4.67
CA GLU A 97 -34.02 -21.02 -4.70
C GLU A 97 -33.53 -21.61 -6.04
N ASN A 98 -32.79 -22.73 -5.96
CA ASN A 98 -32.15 -23.42 -7.08
C ASN A 98 -31.10 -22.61 -7.85
N ALA A 99 -30.49 -21.58 -7.24
CA ALA A 99 -29.35 -20.90 -7.83
C ALA A 99 -28.22 -21.90 -8.18
N PRO A 100 -27.48 -21.68 -9.29
CA PRO A 100 -26.38 -22.56 -9.66
C PRO A 100 -25.23 -22.41 -8.63
N SER A 101 -24.38 -23.43 -8.49
CA SER A 101 -23.29 -23.43 -7.50
C SER A 101 -22.25 -22.32 -7.72
N ASN A 102 -22.24 -21.69 -8.90
CA ASN A 102 -21.40 -20.56 -9.27
C ASN A 102 -22.18 -19.23 -9.34
N CYS A 103 -23.30 -19.12 -8.61
CA CYS A 103 -24.00 -17.86 -8.46
C CYS A 103 -23.07 -16.76 -7.88
N GLY A 104 -23.28 -15.49 -8.26
CA GLY A 104 -22.44 -14.32 -7.91
C GLY A 104 -22.31 -14.09 -6.40
N PRO A 105 -21.32 -13.28 -5.98
CA PRO A 105 -20.54 -13.45 -4.74
C PRO A 105 -21.40 -13.73 -3.50
N THR A 106 -20.92 -14.57 -2.58
CA THR A 106 -21.60 -14.81 -1.30
C THR A 106 -21.18 -13.73 -0.32
N ALA A 107 -22.12 -12.83 0.03
CA ALA A 107 -21.97 -12.04 1.25
C ALA A 107 -21.86 -13.04 2.43
N GLY A 108 -20.80 -12.92 3.22
CA GLY A 108 -20.37 -13.95 4.16
C GLY A 108 -21.44 -14.43 5.14
N GLY A 109 -21.43 -15.75 5.41
CA GLY A 109 -21.86 -16.35 6.68
C GLY A 109 -22.94 -17.44 6.59
N GLY A 110 -22.54 -18.70 6.80
CA GLY A 110 -23.41 -19.76 7.35
C GLY A 110 -23.36 -21.12 6.64
N SER A 111 -22.58 -22.07 7.16
CA SER A 111 -22.50 -23.46 6.71
C SER A 111 -23.83 -24.22 6.80
N SER A 112 -24.11 -25.06 5.78
CA SER A 112 -24.71 -26.38 5.97
C SER A 112 -24.36 -27.28 4.78
N GLY A 113 -23.67 -28.38 5.04
CA GLY A 113 -23.13 -29.27 4.01
C GLY A 113 -24.15 -30.25 3.40
N SER A 114 -23.79 -30.81 2.24
CA SER A 114 -23.85 -32.24 1.97
C SER A 114 -23.29 -32.58 0.58
N SER A 115 -22.27 -33.45 0.58
CA SER A 115 -22.15 -34.68 -0.21
C SER A 115 -22.48 -34.69 -1.72
N GLY A 116 -21.45 -34.95 -2.54
CA GLY A 116 -21.49 -36.05 -3.52
C GLY A 116 -21.44 -35.72 -5.02
N GLY A 117 -20.32 -36.11 -5.65
CA GLY A 117 -20.33 -36.99 -6.83
C GLY A 117 -20.37 -36.38 -8.24
N GLY A 118 -19.24 -36.53 -8.95
CA GLY A 118 -19.23 -37.26 -10.24
C GLY A 118 -19.47 -36.49 -11.55
N SER A 119 -18.37 -36.33 -12.30
CA SER A 119 -18.22 -36.76 -13.70
C SER A 119 -18.92 -36.00 -14.85
N SER A 120 -18.07 -35.28 -15.59
CA SER A 120 -17.79 -35.41 -17.03
C SER A 120 -18.85 -35.09 -18.11
N SER A 121 -18.33 -34.31 -19.07
CA SER A 121 -18.37 -34.52 -20.53
C SER A 121 -19.46 -33.85 -21.38
N SER A 122 -18.96 -32.85 -22.13
CA SER A 122 -18.96 -32.77 -23.60
C SER A 122 -20.23 -32.42 -24.37
N SER A 123 -20.06 -31.31 -25.12
CA SER A 123 -20.17 -31.22 -26.58
C SER A 123 -21.45 -30.74 -27.25
N SER A 124 -21.18 -29.90 -28.26
CA SER A 124 -21.84 -29.75 -29.56
C SER A 124 -23.09 -28.87 -29.67
N SER A 125 -22.83 -27.63 -30.12
CA SER A 125 -23.23 -27.10 -31.43
C SER A 125 -24.67 -27.30 -31.90
N SER A 126 -25.37 -26.20 -32.23
CA SER A 126 -25.59 -25.76 -33.63
C SER A 126 -26.76 -24.78 -33.75
N GLY A 127 -26.56 -23.71 -34.51
CA GLY A 127 -27.53 -23.28 -35.52
C GLY A 127 -28.43 -22.08 -35.21
N GLY A 128 -28.33 -21.05 -36.06
CA GLY A 128 -29.54 -20.47 -36.65
C GLY A 128 -29.88 -19.02 -36.32
N SER A 129 -29.13 -18.09 -36.92
CA SER A 129 -29.60 -17.07 -37.86
C SER A 129 -30.83 -16.16 -37.52
N SER A 130 -30.56 -14.86 -37.68
CA SER A 130 -31.37 -13.80 -38.34
C SER A 130 -32.21 -12.89 -37.46
N GLY A 131 -32.02 -11.58 -37.64
CA GLY A 131 -33.01 -10.57 -37.21
C GLY A 131 -32.50 -9.13 -37.16
N SER A 132 -32.25 -8.53 -38.31
CA SER A 132 -31.87 -7.13 -38.51
C SER A 132 -32.93 -6.10 -38.06
N GLY A 133 -32.48 -4.88 -37.75
CA GLY A 133 -33.31 -3.66 -37.66
C GLY A 133 -32.66 -2.58 -36.78
N SER A 134 -31.66 -1.83 -37.26
CA SER A 134 -31.82 -0.54 -37.96
C SER A 134 -32.23 0.64 -37.07
N SER A 135 -31.20 1.40 -36.65
CA SER A 135 -31.01 2.86 -36.81
C SER A 135 -32.13 3.83 -36.38
N SER A 136 -31.78 4.82 -35.55
CA SER A 136 -31.73 6.23 -36.02
C SER A 136 -31.11 7.17 -34.98
N SER A 137 -30.29 8.06 -35.51
CA SER A 137 -29.52 9.12 -34.88
C SER A 137 -30.22 10.48 -35.01
N SER A 138 -29.96 11.39 -34.07
CA SER A 138 -30.03 12.87 -34.18
C SER A 138 -29.38 13.40 -32.88
N GLY A 139 -28.37 14.27 -32.81
CA GLY A 139 -27.96 15.37 -33.68
C GLY A 139 -28.35 16.70 -33.04
N GLY A 140 -27.43 17.42 -32.38
CA GLY A 140 -27.68 18.75 -31.82
C GLY A 140 -26.52 19.34 -31.02
N SER A 141 -25.90 20.39 -31.57
CA SER A 141 -24.63 21.00 -31.15
C SER A 141 -24.78 22.15 -30.12
N SER A 142 -23.77 22.25 -29.24
CA SER A 142 -23.06 23.44 -28.69
C SER A 142 -23.82 24.70 -28.25
N THR A 143 -23.57 25.14 -27.01
CA THR A 143 -23.07 26.50 -26.68
C THR A 143 -22.55 26.54 -25.23
N SER A 144 -21.42 27.23 -25.04
CA SER A 144 -20.67 27.41 -23.80
C SER A 144 -21.09 28.68 -23.04
N SER A 145 -21.05 28.66 -21.70
CA SER A 145 -20.90 29.83 -20.81
C SER A 145 -20.55 29.36 -19.39
N GLY A 146 -19.49 29.94 -18.82
CA GLY A 146 -18.86 29.50 -17.57
C GLY A 146 -19.57 29.86 -16.27
N GLY A 147 -19.09 29.22 -15.21
CA GLY A 147 -19.48 29.42 -13.82
C GLY A 147 -18.89 28.30 -12.96
N SER A 148 -17.65 28.48 -12.49
CA SER A 148 -17.05 27.58 -11.50
C SER A 148 -17.72 27.80 -10.16
N SER A 149 -18.49 26.81 -9.73
CA SER A 149 -19.01 26.70 -8.37
C SER A 149 -18.64 25.33 -7.83
N SER A 150 -17.84 25.33 -6.78
CA SER A 150 -17.66 24.22 -5.85
C SER A 150 -19.02 23.70 -5.42
N SER A 151 -19.28 22.41 -5.68
CA SER A 151 -20.40 21.70 -5.07
C SER A 151 -20.01 20.26 -4.78
N SER A 152 -19.98 19.96 -3.49
CA SER A 152 -20.31 18.65 -2.96
C SER A 152 -21.70 18.25 -3.44
N SER A 153 -21.80 17.14 -4.18
CA SER A 153 -23.10 16.52 -4.48
C SER A 153 -23.00 15.00 -4.53
N SER A 154 -23.62 14.40 -3.54
CA SER A 154 -24.18 13.06 -3.53
C SER A 154 -25.22 12.87 -4.65
N GLY A 155 -25.19 11.71 -5.32
CA GLY A 155 -26.24 11.29 -6.26
C GLY A 155 -25.76 10.25 -7.26
N GLY A 156 -26.20 9.00 -7.10
CA GLY A 156 -25.80 7.86 -7.92
C GLY A 156 -26.28 7.89 -9.37
N GLY A 157 -25.50 7.22 -10.24
CA GLY A 157 -25.82 6.93 -11.64
C GLY A 157 -24.55 6.76 -12.46
N THR A 158 -24.27 5.52 -12.88
CA THR A 158 -23.16 5.07 -13.76
C THR A 158 -21.76 5.52 -13.30
N GLY A 159 -20.95 4.58 -12.80
CA GLY A 159 -19.58 4.82 -12.32
C GLY A 159 -18.65 5.41 -13.38
N THR A 160 -18.77 6.70 -13.62
CA THR A 160 -17.72 7.57 -14.13
C THR A 160 -17.04 8.15 -12.92
N PHE A 161 -15.81 7.68 -12.64
CA PHE A 161 -14.92 8.32 -11.68
C PHE A 161 -14.82 9.81 -11.99
N PRO A 162 -14.66 10.69 -10.98
CA PRO A 162 -14.48 12.11 -11.23
C PRO A 162 -13.33 12.30 -12.23
N PRO A 163 -13.47 13.22 -13.21
CA PRO A 163 -12.35 13.55 -14.08
C PRO A 163 -11.17 14.04 -13.24
N PRO A 164 -9.91 13.83 -13.68
CA PRO A 164 -8.75 14.35 -12.98
C PRO A 164 -8.91 15.83 -12.63
N PRO A 165 -8.53 16.27 -11.41
CA PRO A 165 -8.87 17.60 -10.92
C PRO A 165 -8.37 18.70 -11.85
N ASP A 166 -9.23 19.63 -12.25
CA ASP A 166 -8.83 20.76 -13.09
C ASP A 166 -7.89 21.70 -12.31
N GLY A 167 -6.82 22.16 -12.96
CA GLY A 167 -5.86 23.07 -12.32
C GLY A 167 -4.48 23.04 -12.98
N PRO A 168 -3.63 24.06 -12.70
CA PRO A 168 -2.28 24.13 -13.23
C PRO A 168 -1.27 23.27 -12.47
N LEU A 169 -1.59 22.81 -11.26
CA LEU A 169 -0.71 22.00 -10.42
C LEU A 169 -1.23 20.57 -10.25
N ARG A 170 -0.31 19.65 -9.97
CA ARG A 170 -0.56 18.27 -9.53
C ARG A 170 0.31 17.94 -8.34
N VAL A 171 -0.25 17.30 -7.33
CA VAL A 171 0.51 16.70 -6.24
C VAL A 171 0.67 15.23 -6.56
N LEU A 172 1.89 14.72 -6.48
CA LEU A 172 2.21 13.31 -6.42
C LEU A 172 2.76 13.03 -5.03
N GLY A 173 2.31 11.97 -4.37
CA GLY A 173 2.75 11.64 -3.02
C GLY A 173 2.74 10.14 -2.78
N ALA A 174 3.65 9.69 -1.92
CA ALA A 174 3.76 8.30 -1.53
C ALA A 174 4.39 8.19 -0.14
N ASN A 175 4.03 7.12 0.58
CA ASN A 175 4.81 6.67 1.73
C ASN A 175 6.08 5.95 1.24
N ASP A 176 7.17 6.09 1.98
CA ASP A 176 8.51 5.61 1.64
C ASP A 176 8.74 4.08 1.76
N LEU A 177 7.90 3.34 2.49
CA LEU A 177 8.11 1.90 2.80
C LEU A 177 6.98 0.97 2.33
N GLY A 178 5.82 1.51 1.96
CA GLY A 178 4.63 0.74 1.60
C GLY A 178 3.77 0.22 2.75
N MET A 179 4.38 0.00 3.92
CA MET A 179 3.73 -0.36 5.19
C MET A 179 4.72 -0.10 6.31
N HIS A 180 4.44 0.87 7.18
CA HIS A 180 5.18 1.01 8.44
C HIS A 180 4.65 0.00 9.46
N CYS A 181 5.53 -0.57 10.27
CA CYS A 181 5.09 -1.42 11.38
C CYS A 181 5.32 -0.68 12.69
N THR A 182 4.51 -0.99 13.69
CA THR A 182 4.65 -0.42 15.02
C THR A 182 4.34 -1.45 16.10
N ASP A 183 5.01 -1.32 17.25
CA ASP A 183 4.62 -2.03 18.45
C ASP A 183 3.30 -1.51 19.01
N LYS A 184 2.43 -2.41 19.49
CA LYS A 184 1.22 -1.99 20.24
C LYS A 184 1.59 -1.45 21.62
N ASP A 185 2.55 -2.10 22.28
CA ASP A 185 2.96 -1.81 23.65
C ASP A 185 4.49 -1.67 23.76
N PHE A 186 4.94 -0.59 24.39
CA PHE A 186 6.34 -0.17 24.50
C PHE A 186 6.97 -0.49 25.86
N GLN A 187 6.28 -1.18 26.79
CA GLN A 187 6.78 -1.38 28.17
C GLN A 187 7.94 -2.37 28.30
N ILE A 188 7.99 -3.40 27.46
CA ILE A 188 8.97 -4.50 27.59
C ILE A 188 10.15 -4.32 26.64
N PHE A 189 9.86 -4.25 25.34
CA PHE A 189 10.81 -3.87 24.31
C PHE A 189 10.05 -3.26 23.14
N SER A 190 10.79 -2.53 22.32
CA SER A 190 10.30 -2.02 21.05
C SER A 190 11.19 -2.48 19.91
N ILE A 191 10.56 -2.80 18.78
CA ILE A 191 11.25 -3.04 17.51
C ILE A 191 11.05 -1.82 16.63
N LEU A 192 9.81 -1.36 16.45
CA LEU A 192 9.46 -0.30 15.50
C LEU A 192 8.52 0.76 16.11
N PRO A 193 8.85 2.05 15.94
CA PRO A 193 8.09 3.15 16.53
C PRO A 193 6.76 3.39 15.78
N PRO A 194 5.79 4.08 16.38
CA PRO A 194 4.49 4.38 15.76
C PRO A 194 4.60 5.61 14.84
N PHE A 195 5.45 5.55 13.82
CA PHE A 195 5.57 6.64 12.86
C PHE A 195 5.50 6.20 11.41
N ASN A 196 5.25 7.18 10.54
CA ASN A 196 5.25 7.06 9.10
C ASN A 196 6.06 8.20 8.47
N SER A 197 6.53 8.01 7.24
CA SER A 197 7.21 9.03 6.44
C SER A 197 6.52 9.19 5.10
N VAL A 198 6.32 10.44 4.68
CA VAL A 198 5.66 10.79 3.42
C VAL A 198 6.54 11.72 2.61
N HIS A 199 6.63 11.42 1.31
CA HIS A 199 7.27 12.29 0.33
C HIS A 199 6.26 12.78 -0.69
N ALA A 200 6.45 14.01 -1.16
CA ALA A 200 5.61 14.60 -2.21
C ALA A 200 6.43 15.38 -3.24
N GLN A 201 6.03 15.28 -4.51
CA GLN A 201 6.47 16.18 -5.57
C GLN A 201 5.25 16.96 -6.09
N VAL A 202 5.42 18.25 -6.34
CA VAL A 202 4.38 19.06 -6.97
C VAL A 202 4.81 19.41 -8.38
N ILE A 203 3.93 19.16 -9.35
CA ILE A 203 4.19 19.35 -10.77
C ILE A 203 3.34 20.51 -11.27
N GLU A 204 3.99 21.53 -11.85
CA GLU A 204 3.32 22.47 -12.72
C GLU A 204 3.09 21.81 -14.08
N ARG A 205 1.82 21.73 -14.49
CA ARG A 205 1.41 21.07 -15.72
C ARG A 205 1.96 21.80 -16.93
N GLY A 206 2.32 21.03 -17.95
CA GLY A 206 2.70 21.56 -19.25
C GLY A 206 1.54 22.31 -19.89
N SER A 207 1.87 23.33 -20.68
CA SER A 207 0.93 24.17 -21.42
C SER A 207 1.24 24.19 -22.92
N SER A 208 0.42 24.89 -23.70
CA SER A 208 0.70 25.18 -25.11
C SER A 208 2.07 25.82 -25.40
N SER A 209 2.75 26.39 -24.39
CA SER A 209 4.05 27.05 -24.54
C SER A 209 5.19 26.45 -23.70
N ALA A 210 4.92 25.48 -22.83
CA ALA A 210 5.93 24.92 -21.92
C ALA A 210 5.68 23.43 -21.60
N LEU A 211 6.76 22.68 -21.38
CA LEU A 211 6.68 21.33 -20.83
C LEU A 211 6.40 21.38 -19.32
N PRO A 212 5.89 20.29 -18.71
CA PRO A 212 5.71 20.23 -17.27
C PRO A 212 7.05 20.36 -16.53
N ARG A 213 7.01 20.85 -15.30
CA ARG A 213 8.17 20.91 -14.41
C ARG A 213 7.77 20.64 -12.96
N ILE A 214 8.71 20.12 -12.18
CA ILE A 214 8.57 20.04 -10.73
C ILE A 214 8.79 21.44 -10.15
N VAL A 215 7.88 21.88 -9.26
CA VAL A 215 8.02 23.15 -8.54
C VAL A 215 8.82 22.95 -7.27
N THR A 216 9.51 23.99 -6.83
CA THR A 216 10.44 23.91 -5.70
C THR A 216 9.82 24.42 -4.40
N GLY A 217 10.42 24.08 -3.25
CA GLY A 217 10.07 24.64 -1.95
C GLY A 217 10.28 26.15 -1.83
N ALA A 218 10.90 26.81 -2.81
CA ALA A 218 10.96 28.26 -2.89
C ALA A 218 9.66 28.91 -3.43
N GLU A 219 8.82 28.12 -4.10
CA GLU A 219 7.65 28.61 -4.85
C GLU A 219 6.32 28.28 -4.16
N ILE A 220 6.26 27.17 -3.42
CA ILE A 220 5.05 26.68 -2.75
C ILE A 220 5.40 26.13 -1.35
N ASP A 221 4.36 25.97 -0.53
CA ASP A 221 4.43 25.16 0.69
C ASP A 221 3.49 23.95 0.54
N VAL A 222 3.82 22.86 1.23
CA VAL A 222 3.05 21.63 1.21
C VAL A 222 2.67 21.25 2.65
N TYR A 223 1.43 20.82 2.83
CA TYR A 223 0.86 20.44 4.11
C TYR A 223 0.24 19.05 4.05
N TYR A 224 0.09 18.41 5.20
CA TYR A 224 -0.67 17.18 5.37
C TYR A 224 -1.75 17.30 6.44
N THR A 225 -2.85 16.58 6.26
CA THR A 225 -3.94 16.38 7.24
C THR A 225 -4.47 14.96 7.17
N ALA A 226 -4.95 14.39 8.27
CA ALA A 226 -5.70 13.15 8.20
C ALA A 226 -7.01 13.37 7.42
N THR A 227 -7.41 12.40 6.61
CA THR A 227 -8.64 12.48 5.81
C THR A 227 -9.37 11.14 5.83
N THR A 228 -10.54 11.09 5.21
CA THR A 228 -11.37 9.88 5.13
C THR A 228 -11.72 9.58 3.70
N ASN A 229 -11.77 8.30 3.36
CA ASN A 229 -12.44 7.85 2.15
C ASN A 229 -13.92 7.54 2.48
N PRO A 230 -14.91 8.13 1.79
CA PRO A 230 -16.32 7.75 1.97
C PRO A 230 -16.60 6.28 1.63
N LEU A 231 -15.75 5.69 0.80
CA LEU A 231 -15.74 4.27 0.43
C LEU A 231 -14.70 3.49 1.24
N ASP A 232 -14.25 4.02 2.39
CA ASP A 232 -13.31 3.32 3.25
C ASP A 232 -13.93 1.97 3.67
N PRO A 233 -13.20 0.86 3.49
CA PRO A 233 -13.72 -0.49 3.74
C PRO A 233 -13.97 -0.80 5.21
N VAL A 234 -13.24 -0.12 6.11
CA VAL A 234 -13.43 -0.16 7.56
C VAL A 234 -14.69 0.61 7.97
N GLY A 235 -15.21 1.44 7.05
CA GLY A 235 -16.49 2.10 7.13
C GLY A 235 -16.36 3.61 6.97
N MET A 236 -17.45 4.24 6.55
CA MET A 236 -17.53 5.69 6.34
C MET A 236 -17.01 6.46 7.57
N GLY A 237 -16.24 7.52 7.30
CA GLY A 237 -15.66 8.38 8.35
C GLY A 237 -14.50 7.74 9.12
N SER A 238 -13.90 6.66 8.62
CA SER A 238 -12.63 6.13 9.13
C SER A 238 -11.53 7.17 8.97
N ILE A 239 -11.09 7.73 10.09
CA ILE A 239 -10.06 8.76 10.18
C ILE A 239 -9.13 8.43 11.35
N ASN A 240 -7.83 8.65 11.17
CA ASN A 240 -6.86 8.54 12.24
C ASN A 240 -6.13 9.86 12.41
N THR A 241 -6.52 10.65 13.41
CA THR A 241 -5.96 11.99 13.65
C THR A 241 -4.91 12.01 14.76
N THR A 242 -5.10 11.18 15.80
CA THR A 242 -4.31 11.19 17.03
C THR A 242 -4.43 9.86 17.79
N GLY A 243 -3.44 9.54 18.61
CA GLY A 243 -3.44 8.43 19.56
C GLY A 243 -4.40 8.58 20.74
N ALA A 244 -4.95 9.77 21.01
CA ALA A 244 -5.86 10.03 22.13
C ALA A 244 -7.35 10.03 21.77
N ASN A 245 -7.71 10.25 20.50
CA ASN A 245 -9.11 10.14 20.07
C ASN A 245 -9.51 8.67 19.94
N ALA A 246 -9.76 8.00 21.06
CA ALA A 246 -10.29 6.64 21.07
C ALA A 246 -11.40 6.52 22.13
N PRO A 247 -12.38 5.60 21.95
CA PRO A 247 -13.28 5.25 23.03
C PRO A 247 -12.50 4.83 24.30
N PRO A 248 -13.01 5.10 25.52
CA PRO A 248 -12.27 4.88 26.78
C PRO A 248 -11.72 3.46 27.01
N ASP A 249 -12.28 2.46 26.33
CA ASP A 249 -11.91 1.04 26.44
C ASP A 249 -11.11 0.53 25.24
N VAL A 250 -10.70 1.40 24.32
CA VAL A 250 -9.89 1.03 23.16
C VAL A 250 -8.45 1.47 23.37
N PHE A 251 -7.56 0.49 23.38
CA PHE A 251 -6.13 0.73 23.45
C PHE A 251 -5.58 1.00 22.05
N LYS A 252 -5.01 2.20 21.85
CA LYS A 252 -4.29 2.55 20.62
C LYS A 252 -2.78 2.35 20.76
N THR A 253 -2.18 2.89 21.81
CA THR A 253 -0.76 2.76 22.15
C THR A 253 -0.47 3.33 23.54
N ASN A 254 0.67 2.98 24.14
CA ASN A 254 1.22 3.61 25.35
C ASN A 254 2.54 4.36 25.08
N PHE A 255 2.89 4.64 23.82
CA PHE A 255 4.15 5.28 23.45
C PHE A 255 4.41 6.59 24.24
N TRP A 256 3.39 7.44 24.39
CA TRP A 256 3.50 8.72 25.10
C TRP A 256 3.25 8.65 26.61
N ASP A 257 2.99 7.46 27.17
CA ASP A 257 2.74 7.32 28.60
C ASP A 257 4.01 7.62 29.40
N VAL A 258 3.89 8.42 30.47
CA VAL A 258 5.03 8.84 31.29
C VAL A 258 5.39 7.76 32.32
N ALA A 259 6.62 7.29 32.27
CA ALA A 259 7.26 6.41 33.25
C ALA A 259 8.54 7.05 33.80
N GLY A 260 8.54 7.39 35.09
CA GLY A 260 9.73 7.93 35.75
C GLY A 260 10.19 9.31 35.26
N GLY A 261 9.31 10.10 34.64
CA GLY A 261 9.60 11.44 34.12
C GLY A 261 9.92 11.50 32.62
N SER A 262 10.02 10.36 31.95
CA SER A 262 10.16 10.23 30.49
C SER A 262 9.00 9.43 29.92
N THR A 263 8.70 9.58 28.64
CA THR A 263 7.72 8.73 27.94
C THR A 263 8.25 7.30 27.74
N LEU A 264 7.36 6.30 27.64
CA LEU A 264 7.76 4.92 27.34
C LEU A 264 8.47 4.81 25.99
N GLY A 265 7.96 5.52 24.98
CA GLY A 265 8.57 5.66 23.65
C GLY A 265 9.95 6.31 23.73
N GLY A 266 10.06 7.40 24.49
CA GLY A 266 11.33 8.02 24.86
C GLY A 266 12.33 7.02 25.40
N LEU A 267 11.95 6.29 26.44
CA LEU A 267 12.81 5.28 27.09
C LEU A 267 13.23 4.17 26.11
N ALA A 268 12.32 3.71 25.26
CA ALA A 268 12.62 2.70 24.25
C ALA A 268 13.60 3.24 23.19
N TYR A 269 13.36 4.41 22.63
CA TYR A 269 14.10 4.92 21.47
C TYR A 269 15.33 5.77 21.82
N ARG A 270 15.49 6.18 23.08
CA ARG A 270 16.58 7.05 23.57
C ARG A 270 17.95 6.65 23.02
N SER A 271 18.26 5.35 23.04
CA SER A 271 19.57 4.83 22.65
C SER A 271 19.84 4.89 21.16
N LEU A 272 18.84 5.12 20.30
CA LEU A 272 19.05 5.23 18.85
C LEU A 272 19.47 6.63 18.43
N TYR A 273 19.22 7.61 19.30
CA TYR A 273 19.60 8.99 19.07
C TYR A 273 21.06 9.21 19.46
N PRO A 274 21.80 10.04 18.70
CA PRO A 274 23.15 10.43 19.07
C PRO A 274 23.20 11.09 20.46
N GLY A 275 24.39 11.09 21.05
CA GLY A 275 24.64 11.79 22.29
C GLY A 275 24.65 13.30 22.10
N GLN A 276 24.32 14.04 23.17
CA GLN A 276 24.35 15.51 23.18
C GLN A 276 25.77 16.08 23.00
N ASP A 277 26.82 15.27 23.15
CA ASP A 277 28.21 15.61 22.79
C ASP A 277 28.36 15.91 21.30
N LYS A 278 27.59 15.23 20.43
CA LYS A 278 27.61 15.49 18.99
C LYS A 278 27.13 16.89 18.65
N LEU A 279 26.40 17.52 19.57
CA LEU A 279 25.90 18.90 19.47
C LEU A 279 26.77 19.90 20.24
N GLY A 280 27.82 19.43 20.92
CA GLY A 280 28.61 20.26 21.83
C GLY A 280 27.86 20.70 23.09
N LEU A 281 26.75 20.04 23.43
CA LEU A 281 25.95 20.35 24.63
C LEU A 281 26.40 19.57 25.87
N CYS A 282 27.28 18.58 25.69
CA CYS A 282 27.85 17.76 26.75
C CYS A 282 29.33 17.46 26.49
N ASP A 283 30.13 17.39 27.56
CA ASP A 283 31.53 16.95 27.51
C ASP A 283 31.62 15.47 27.95
N PRO A 284 31.89 14.52 27.04
CA PRO A 284 31.94 13.10 27.37
C PRO A 284 33.10 12.74 28.30
N THR A 285 34.10 13.63 28.47
CA THR A 285 35.18 13.43 29.43
C THR A 285 34.76 13.73 30.88
N ALA A 286 33.67 14.48 31.07
CA ALA A 286 33.11 14.82 32.37
C ALA A 286 32.10 13.78 32.88
N GLY A 287 31.65 12.85 32.03
CA GLY A 287 30.71 11.78 32.34
C GLY A 287 29.89 11.35 31.13
N PRO A 288 29.00 10.34 31.28
CA PRO A 288 28.15 9.89 30.19
C PRO A 288 27.24 11.00 29.67
N CYS A 289 27.22 11.18 28.35
CA CYS A 289 26.38 12.19 27.75
C CYS A 289 24.95 11.67 27.52
N PRO A 290 23.92 12.47 27.85
CA PRO A 290 22.54 12.12 27.57
C PRO A 290 22.29 12.08 26.05
N SER A 291 21.20 11.45 25.67
CA SER A 291 20.74 11.37 24.30
C SER A 291 20.16 12.71 23.85
N VAL A 292 20.24 13.00 22.55
CA VAL A 292 19.57 14.16 21.96
C VAL A 292 18.04 14.07 22.12
N LEU A 293 17.47 12.86 22.17
CA LEU A 293 16.03 12.69 22.38
C LEU A 293 15.56 13.27 23.73
N ASP A 294 16.44 13.27 24.75
CA ASP A 294 16.12 13.79 26.09
C ASP A 294 15.80 15.29 26.09
N LEU A 295 16.17 16.02 25.03
CA LEU A 295 15.81 17.43 24.85
C LEU A 295 14.31 17.62 24.54
N PHE A 296 13.63 16.55 24.15
CA PHE A 296 12.23 16.53 23.74
C PHE A 296 11.34 15.86 24.80
N GLU A 297 11.89 15.40 25.93
CA GLU A 297 11.14 14.67 26.95
C GLU A 297 10.45 15.59 28.00
N PRO A 298 9.23 15.26 28.46
CA PRO A 298 8.37 14.21 27.90
C PRO A 298 7.90 14.59 26.49
N ILE A 299 7.98 13.65 25.54
CA ILE A 299 7.48 13.88 24.18
C ILE A 299 6.00 14.24 24.28
N ALA A 300 5.64 15.41 23.75
CA ALA A 300 4.25 15.84 23.75
C ALA A 300 3.39 14.80 23.03
N LEU A 301 2.19 14.58 23.56
CA LEU A 301 1.24 13.62 22.99
C LEU A 301 1.02 13.90 21.50
N ASP A 302 1.13 12.86 20.69
CA ASP A 302 0.99 12.89 19.22
C ASP A 302 1.92 13.86 18.49
N LEU A 303 2.97 14.34 19.16
CA LEU A 303 4.12 14.89 18.49
C LEU A 303 4.95 13.68 18.03
N GLY A 304 5.01 13.47 16.72
CA GLY A 304 5.74 12.37 16.09
C GLY A 304 7.18 12.18 16.59
N LEU A 305 7.81 11.06 16.22
CA LEU A 305 9.20 10.81 16.62
C LEU A 305 10.14 11.81 15.91
N PRO A 306 10.94 12.65 16.61
CA PRO A 306 11.77 13.66 15.95
C PRO A 306 12.86 13.01 15.09
N VAL A 307 12.72 12.99 13.76
CA VAL A 307 13.74 12.40 12.87
C VAL A 307 14.84 13.43 12.61
N PRO A 308 16.11 13.18 12.96
CA PRO A 308 17.22 14.07 12.63
C PRO A 308 17.33 14.24 11.11
N ASP A 309 17.50 15.47 10.62
CA ASP A 309 17.84 15.69 9.21
C ASP A 309 19.31 15.32 8.98
N PRO A 310 19.61 14.31 8.15
CA PRO A 310 20.97 13.84 7.90
C PRO A 310 21.87 14.88 7.21
N VAL A 311 21.31 15.86 6.49
CA VAL A 311 22.09 16.92 5.80
C VAL A 311 22.73 17.88 6.81
N GLU A 312 22.01 18.14 7.88
CA GLU A 312 22.29 19.26 8.77
C GLU A 312 22.70 18.82 10.19
N LEU A 313 22.89 17.52 10.42
CA LEU A 313 23.56 17.04 11.62
C LEU A 313 25.05 17.42 11.60
N PRO A 314 25.62 17.95 12.70
CA PRO A 314 25.03 18.22 14.01
C PRO A 314 24.46 19.65 14.21
N ALA A 315 24.49 20.50 13.18
CA ALA A 315 24.12 21.92 13.27
C ALA A 315 22.64 22.16 13.63
N LEU A 316 21.73 21.21 13.36
CA LEU A 316 20.28 21.38 13.51
C LEU A 316 19.69 21.12 14.90
N ALA A 317 20.38 20.53 15.86
CA ALA A 317 19.70 20.21 17.12
C ALA A 317 19.14 21.42 17.89
N PRO A 318 19.76 22.63 17.87
CA PRO A 318 19.16 23.83 18.44
C PRO A 318 17.92 24.35 17.68
N SER A 319 17.80 24.13 16.38
CA SER A 319 16.63 24.51 15.57
C SER A 319 15.54 23.42 15.58
N GLN A 320 15.89 22.15 15.76
CA GLN A 320 14.94 21.07 16.04
C GLN A 320 14.35 21.21 17.45
N GLN A 321 15.08 21.76 18.43
CA GLN A 321 14.48 22.25 19.69
C GLN A 321 13.43 23.36 19.46
N ALA A 322 13.59 24.19 18.43
CA ALA A 322 12.60 25.21 18.05
C ALA A 322 11.40 24.64 17.27
N HIS A 323 11.49 23.44 16.67
CA HIS A 323 10.37 22.76 15.99
C HIS A 323 9.23 22.39 16.96
N VAL A 324 9.56 21.97 18.20
CA VAL A 324 8.55 21.73 19.26
C VAL A 324 7.78 23.02 19.58
N SER A 325 8.45 24.16 19.43
CA SER A 325 7.82 25.45 19.62
C SER A 325 6.95 25.83 18.42
N ALA A 326 7.35 25.56 17.17
CA ALA A 326 6.56 25.92 15.98
C ALA A 326 5.19 25.20 15.88
N ILE A 327 5.07 23.97 16.37
CA ILE A 327 3.80 23.21 16.40
C ILE A 327 2.86 23.68 17.55
N SER A 328 3.37 24.50 18.49
CA SER A 328 2.59 25.03 19.63
C SER A 328 2.37 26.57 19.61
N HIS A 329 2.63 27.25 18.50
CA HIS A 329 2.52 28.73 18.42
C HIS A 329 1.23 29.27 17.79
N ASP A 330 0.13 28.51 17.74
CA ASP A 330 -1.18 29.17 17.68
C ASP A 330 -1.68 29.46 19.12
N PRO A 331 -1.78 30.72 19.57
CA PRO A 331 -2.41 31.06 20.85
C PRO A 331 -3.91 30.68 20.93
N PHE A 332 -4.52 30.12 19.88
CA PHE A 332 -5.93 29.73 19.83
C PHE A 332 -6.20 28.21 19.93
N THR A 333 -5.23 27.33 19.73
CA THR A 333 -5.43 25.86 19.79
C THR A 333 -4.50 25.21 20.79
N THR A 334 -5.05 24.81 21.94
CA THR A 334 -4.32 24.06 22.97
C THR A 334 -4.03 22.61 22.58
N ASP A 335 -4.50 22.14 21.41
CA ASP A 335 -4.34 20.77 20.92
C ASP A 335 -4.57 20.66 19.38
N PRO A 336 -3.53 20.85 18.56
CA PRO A 336 -3.67 20.89 17.10
C PRO A 336 -4.00 19.53 16.46
N TYR A 337 -3.60 18.42 17.08
CA TYR A 337 -3.85 17.07 16.56
C TYR A 337 -5.31 16.64 16.79
N ASN A 338 -5.89 16.96 17.96
CA ASN A 338 -7.32 16.75 18.21
C ASN A 338 -8.23 17.55 17.27
N ALA A 339 -7.77 18.70 16.78
CA ALA A 339 -8.48 19.51 15.81
C ALA A 339 -8.18 19.12 14.34
N ASN A 340 -7.31 18.12 14.10
CA ASN A 340 -6.81 17.71 12.78
C ASN A 340 -6.33 18.91 11.93
N VAL A 341 -5.56 19.79 12.56
CA VAL A 341 -5.02 21.01 11.92
C VAL A 341 -3.95 20.62 10.89
N PRO A 342 -3.90 21.26 9.70
CA PRO A 342 -2.84 21.05 8.73
C PRO A 342 -1.44 21.20 9.31
N GLN A 343 -0.60 20.20 9.07
CA GLN A 343 0.80 20.17 9.45
C GLN A 343 1.67 20.39 8.21
N VAL A 344 2.79 21.10 8.34
CA VAL A 344 3.64 21.43 7.20
C VAL A 344 4.64 20.29 6.89
N PHE A 345 5.02 20.15 5.62
CA PHE A 345 6.21 19.38 5.24
C PHE A 345 7.45 20.23 5.53
N ASP A 346 8.08 20.00 6.68
CA ASP A 346 9.17 20.84 7.19
C ASP A 346 10.46 20.78 6.36
N ARG A 347 10.67 19.71 5.58
CA ARG A 347 11.88 19.52 4.78
C ARG A 347 11.58 19.55 3.28
N PHE A 348 12.46 20.20 2.53
CA PHE A 348 12.50 20.14 1.06
C PHE A 348 13.89 19.70 0.61
N ASP A 349 13.98 18.52 0.01
CA ASP A 349 15.26 17.96 -0.44
C ASP A 349 15.44 18.24 -1.93
N ALA A 350 16.22 19.27 -2.25
CA ALA A 350 16.72 19.47 -3.61
C ALA A 350 17.65 18.32 -4.01
N ASN A 351 18.50 17.88 -3.08
CA ASN A 351 19.32 16.68 -3.17
C ASN A 351 19.11 15.87 -1.89
N LEU A 352 19.03 14.55 -1.97
CA LEU A 352 18.85 13.68 -0.82
C LEU A 352 20.15 12.95 -0.49
N PRO A 353 20.79 13.18 0.66
CA PRO A 353 21.79 12.24 1.16
C PRO A 353 21.08 10.97 1.64
N PHE A 354 21.51 9.83 1.10
CA PHE A 354 21.11 8.52 1.55
C PHE A 354 22.36 7.76 1.99
N PHE A 355 22.60 7.66 3.30
CA PHE A 355 23.79 7.07 3.90
C PHE A 355 25.09 7.61 3.30
N ALA A 356 25.12 8.90 2.91
CA ALA A 356 26.22 9.48 2.13
C ALA A 356 27.60 9.34 2.80
N GLY A 357 27.65 9.20 4.13
CA GLY A 357 28.87 8.94 4.90
C GLY A 357 29.30 7.47 4.98
N PHE A 358 28.52 6.55 4.41
CA PHE A 358 28.71 5.10 4.51
C PHE A 358 28.90 4.46 3.11
N PRO A 359 29.67 3.36 2.95
CA PRO A 359 30.14 2.96 1.62
C PRO A 359 29.08 2.48 0.62
N PHE A 360 27.86 2.14 1.04
CA PHE A 360 26.75 1.82 0.12
C PHE A 360 25.87 3.04 -0.22
N GLY A 361 26.08 4.17 0.46
CA GLY A 361 25.24 5.35 0.30
C GLY A 361 25.65 6.26 -0.85
N ALA A 362 24.79 7.22 -1.15
CA ALA A 362 24.97 8.20 -2.20
C ALA A 362 24.23 9.51 -1.88
N VAL A 363 24.57 10.58 -2.58
CA VAL A 363 23.72 11.78 -2.65
C VAL A 363 22.97 11.73 -3.96
N LEU A 364 21.65 11.64 -3.89
CA LEU A 364 20.76 11.69 -5.04
C LEU A 364 20.53 13.16 -5.40
N SER A 365 20.82 13.53 -6.64
CA SER A 365 20.66 14.90 -7.10
C SER A 365 19.27 15.15 -7.69
N ASP A 366 18.82 16.40 -7.62
CA ASP A 366 17.61 16.89 -8.29
C ASP A 366 16.32 16.13 -7.92
N VAL A 367 16.24 15.61 -6.69
CA VAL A 367 15.07 14.90 -6.15
C VAL A 367 13.87 15.84 -6.08
N ASN A 368 14.09 17.08 -5.59
CA ASN A 368 13.11 18.15 -5.51
C ASN A 368 11.77 17.72 -4.89
N TRP A 369 11.82 17.03 -3.74
CA TRP A 369 10.62 16.59 -3.04
C TRP A 369 10.44 17.31 -1.69
N PHE A 370 9.22 17.30 -1.19
CA PHE A 370 8.86 17.66 0.16
C PHE A 370 8.86 16.39 1.01
N ALA A 371 9.40 16.46 2.22
CA ALA A 371 9.46 15.33 3.14
C ALA A 371 8.82 15.68 4.49
N ALA A 372 7.98 14.78 4.98
CA ALA A 372 7.42 14.80 6.32
C ALA A 372 7.74 13.45 6.97
N ASP A 373 8.72 13.46 7.88
CA ASP A 373 9.22 12.27 8.56
C ASP A 373 8.69 12.19 10.00
N GLY A 374 8.54 10.98 10.52
CA GLY A 374 8.18 10.78 11.92
C GLY A 374 6.71 11.04 12.22
N ILE A 375 5.82 11.10 11.23
CA ILE A 375 4.38 11.36 11.41
C ILE A 375 3.78 10.28 12.31
N PRO A 376 3.18 10.62 13.47
CA PRO A 376 2.65 9.62 14.37
C PRO A 376 1.40 8.98 13.78
N LEU A 377 1.41 7.66 13.65
CA LEU A 377 0.33 6.94 13.00
C LEU A 377 0.13 5.57 13.63
N LEU A 378 -1.13 5.14 13.73
CA LEU A 378 -1.52 3.92 14.42
C LEU A 378 -2.48 3.08 13.56
N PRO A 379 -2.53 1.76 13.73
CA PRO A 379 -3.44 0.90 12.97
C PRO A 379 -4.88 0.93 13.50
N VAL A 380 -5.24 1.93 14.31
CA VAL A 380 -6.55 2.08 14.96
C VAL A 380 -7.03 3.51 14.76
N ASP A 381 -8.22 3.63 14.16
CA ASP A 381 -8.87 4.89 13.84
C ASP A 381 -9.50 5.56 15.08
N ASP A 382 -10.03 6.77 14.91
CA ASP A 382 -10.53 7.58 16.02
C ASP A 382 -11.84 7.07 16.65
N SER A 383 -12.51 6.15 15.96
CA SER A 383 -13.69 5.44 16.47
C SER A 383 -13.30 4.11 17.13
N GLY A 384 -12.01 3.78 17.19
CA GLY A 384 -11.48 2.54 17.73
C GLY A 384 -11.56 1.35 16.79
N ARG A 385 -11.78 1.57 15.49
CA ARG A 385 -11.77 0.52 14.46
C ARG A 385 -10.34 0.27 14.00
N GLU A 386 -9.98 -0.99 13.81
CA GLU A 386 -8.70 -1.34 13.20
C GLU A 386 -8.71 -0.92 11.72
N ASN A 387 -7.83 0.02 11.36
CA ASN A 387 -7.61 0.45 9.99
C ASN A 387 -6.10 0.55 9.74
N ALA A 388 -5.57 -0.42 8.99
CA ALA A 388 -4.16 -0.46 8.62
C ALA A 388 -3.82 0.47 7.45
N TYR A 389 -4.83 1.09 6.83
CA TYR A 389 -4.70 1.91 5.63
C TYR A 389 -5.34 3.30 5.83
N PRO A 390 -5.01 4.03 6.91
CA PRO A 390 -5.56 5.37 7.13
C PRO A 390 -5.14 6.31 5.99
N MET A 391 -6.01 7.25 5.67
CA MET A 391 -5.81 8.21 4.58
C MET A 391 -5.24 9.53 5.10
N MET A 392 -4.38 10.13 4.30
CA MET A 392 -3.83 11.46 4.50
C MET A 392 -4.04 12.29 3.25
N ARG A 393 -4.47 13.53 3.42
CA ARG A 393 -4.48 14.53 2.37
C ARG A 393 -3.17 15.29 2.36
N ILE A 394 -2.59 15.45 1.18
CA ILE A 394 -1.47 16.35 0.91
C ILE A 394 -2.03 17.54 0.14
N ASP A 395 -1.81 18.75 0.67
CA ASP A 395 -2.24 20.02 0.07
C ASP A 395 -1.03 20.85 -0.33
N ALA A 396 -0.99 21.28 -1.59
CA ALA A 396 -0.06 22.31 -2.05
C ALA A 396 -0.73 23.68 -1.97
N VAL A 397 -0.08 24.63 -1.32
CA VAL A 397 -0.55 26.01 -1.17
C VAL A 397 0.48 27.01 -1.69
N ALA A 398 0.05 28.25 -1.93
CA ALA A 398 0.99 29.30 -2.29
C ALA A 398 1.98 29.57 -1.15
N LYS A 399 3.23 29.93 -1.48
CA LYS A 399 4.28 30.17 -0.48
C LYS A 399 3.84 31.17 0.59
N GLY A 400 4.02 30.80 1.86
CA GLY A 400 3.70 31.59 3.04
C GLY A 400 2.21 31.71 3.36
N VAL A 401 1.34 30.98 2.65
CA VAL A 401 -0.09 30.94 2.93
C VAL A 401 -0.39 29.84 3.96
N ASP A 402 -1.21 30.19 4.95
CA ASP A 402 -1.74 29.25 5.92
C ASP A 402 -2.75 28.30 5.24
N ALA A 403 -2.48 27.00 5.31
CA ALA A 403 -3.32 25.96 4.72
C ALA A 403 -4.73 25.88 5.30
N SER A 404 -4.96 26.40 6.51
CA SER A 404 -6.28 26.48 7.12
C SER A 404 -7.17 27.58 6.51
N SER A 405 -6.60 28.50 5.73
CA SER A 405 -7.35 29.60 5.13
C SER A 405 -8.25 29.14 3.98
N THR A 406 -9.44 29.74 3.87
CA THR A 406 -10.41 29.37 2.84
C THR A 406 -9.85 29.62 1.43
N GLY A 407 -9.78 28.57 0.61
CA GLY A 407 -9.26 28.65 -0.75
C GLY A 407 -7.73 28.64 -0.86
N ALA A 408 -7.02 28.25 0.20
CA ALA A 408 -5.56 28.12 0.20
C ALA A 408 -5.04 27.03 -0.74
N SER A 409 -5.74 25.89 -0.80
CA SER A 409 -5.32 24.71 -1.58
C SER A 409 -5.34 25.01 -3.08
N LEU A 410 -4.18 24.87 -3.71
CA LEU A 410 -3.98 25.01 -5.15
C LEU A 410 -4.07 23.66 -5.88
N ALA A 411 -3.71 22.58 -5.20
CA ALA A 411 -3.87 21.20 -5.62
C ALA A 411 -3.79 20.29 -4.38
N SER A 412 -4.50 19.17 -4.42
CA SER A 412 -4.51 18.19 -3.34
C SER A 412 -4.41 16.77 -3.88
N LEU A 413 -3.91 15.85 -3.07
CA LEU A 413 -3.95 14.42 -3.33
C LEU A 413 -4.22 13.69 -2.01
N ASP A 414 -5.14 12.74 -2.03
CA ASP A 414 -5.37 11.83 -0.91
C ASP A 414 -4.58 10.55 -1.14
N ILE A 415 -3.72 10.19 -0.19
CA ILE A 415 -2.89 8.99 -0.21
C ILE A 415 -3.14 8.14 1.03
N VAL A 416 -2.78 6.88 0.96
CA VAL A 416 -2.74 5.99 2.12
C VAL A 416 -1.41 6.13 2.85
N LEU A 417 -1.43 6.16 4.18
CA LEU A 417 -0.25 6.00 5.03
C LEU A 417 -0.39 4.69 5.82
N PRO A 418 0.05 3.58 5.25
CA PRO A 418 -0.20 2.27 5.80
C PRO A 418 0.62 2.03 7.07
N VAL A 419 -0.02 1.51 8.11
CA VAL A 419 0.60 1.18 9.39
C VAL A 419 -0.01 -0.10 9.98
N ALA A 420 0.82 -0.97 10.55
CA ALA A 420 0.40 -2.25 11.11
C ALA A 420 1.09 -2.59 12.43
N SER A 421 0.42 -3.36 13.29
CA SER A 421 0.97 -3.83 14.57
C SER A 421 0.88 -5.36 14.73
N GLU A 422 0.99 -6.08 13.61
CA GLU A 422 0.84 -7.54 13.50
C GLU A 422 2.11 -8.35 13.79
N ALA A 423 3.13 -7.76 14.42
CA ALA A 423 4.31 -8.53 14.82
C ALA A 423 3.94 -9.52 15.95
N ASP A 424 3.60 -10.76 15.56
CA ASP A 424 2.87 -11.71 16.40
C ASP A 424 3.79 -12.76 17.05
N CYS A 425 4.82 -12.29 17.76
CA CYS A 425 5.79 -13.16 18.42
C CYS A 425 5.14 -14.11 19.46
N GLN A 426 3.97 -13.73 19.99
CA GLN A 426 3.22 -14.51 20.98
C GLN A 426 2.75 -15.87 20.46
N ASN A 427 2.59 -16.06 19.15
CA ASN A 427 2.23 -17.37 18.59
C ASN A 427 3.20 -18.48 19.00
N CYS A 428 4.49 -18.16 19.11
CA CYS A 428 5.55 -19.12 19.46
C CYS A 428 6.20 -18.87 20.81
N HIS A 429 6.26 -17.61 21.27
CA HIS A 429 6.97 -17.21 22.49
C HIS A 429 6.08 -17.06 23.73
N ALA A 430 4.75 -17.13 23.60
CA ALA A 430 3.86 -17.22 24.75
C ALA A 430 3.81 -18.65 25.32
N ASP A 431 3.44 -18.78 26.60
CA ASP A 431 3.20 -20.07 27.26
C ASP A 431 2.01 -20.79 26.59
N THR A 432 2.06 -22.12 26.51
CA THR A 432 0.96 -22.93 25.96
C THR A 432 -0.33 -22.82 26.76
N ALA A 433 -0.23 -22.44 28.04
CA ALA A 433 -1.38 -22.16 28.90
C ALA A 433 -2.09 -20.84 28.54
N ASP A 434 -1.43 -19.92 27.84
CA ASP A 434 -1.90 -18.55 27.57
C ASP A 434 -2.29 -18.30 26.11
N ALA A 435 -2.44 -19.36 25.31
CA ALA A 435 -2.81 -19.39 23.88
C ALA A 435 -1.66 -19.41 22.84
N GLY A 436 -0.39 -19.40 23.26
CA GLY A 436 0.73 -19.70 22.34
C GLY A 436 0.83 -21.20 22.01
N ASN A 437 1.53 -21.55 20.93
CA ASN A 437 1.89 -22.96 20.67
C ASN A 437 3.10 -23.42 21.52
N GLY A 438 3.78 -22.49 22.21
CA GLY A 438 4.96 -22.72 23.06
C GLY A 438 6.14 -23.35 22.33
N ALA A 439 6.17 -23.29 21.00
CA ALA A 439 7.22 -23.89 20.18
C ALA A 439 8.59 -23.33 20.57
N ALA A 440 8.71 -22.03 20.82
CA ALA A 440 9.99 -21.40 21.16
C ALA A 440 10.60 -22.00 22.44
N THR A 441 9.77 -22.33 23.45
CA THR A 441 10.23 -22.98 24.68
C THR A 441 10.73 -24.40 24.42
N ASN A 442 10.08 -25.15 23.53
CA ASN A 442 10.52 -26.51 23.16
C ASN A 442 11.84 -26.49 22.38
N PHE A 443 12.04 -25.50 21.50
CA PHE A 443 13.27 -25.32 20.71
C PHE A 443 14.38 -24.57 21.46
N ALA A 444 14.10 -24.04 22.65
CA ALA A 444 15.03 -23.18 23.39
C ALA A 444 16.37 -23.86 23.70
N SER A 445 16.39 -25.19 23.84
CA SER A 445 17.54 -26.02 24.27
C SER A 445 18.22 -25.56 25.57
N THR A 446 17.62 -24.60 26.28
CA THR A 446 18.05 -24.04 27.55
C THR A 446 16.82 -23.81 28.45
N SER A 447 17.03 -23.77 29.76
CA SER A 447 15.96 -23.54 30.74
C SER A 447 15.92 -22.07 31.16
N PHE A 448 14.73 -21.50 31.24
CA PHE A 448 14.47 -20.15 31.72
C PHE A 448 13.07 -20.06 32.34
N VAL A 449 12.82 -19.00 33.10
CA VAL A 449 11.50 -18.77 33.71
C VAL A 449 10.54 -18.19 32.66
N ILE A 450 9.48 -18.94 32.36
CA ILE A 450 8.43 -18.52 31.44
C ILE A 450 7.49 -17.55 32.17
N ALA A 451 7.34 -16.36 31.64
CA ALA A 451 6.32 -15.38 32.01
C ALA A 451 4.98 -15.78 31.40
N ARG A 452 3.91 -15.57 32.17
CA ARG A 452 2.52 -15.74 31.74
C ARG A 452 1.80 -14.41 31.66
N VAL A 453 0.59 -14.42 31.07
CA VAL A 453 -0.33 -13.27 31.03
C VAL A 453 -0.55 -12.68 32.43
N SER A 454 -0.58 -13.52 33.47
CA SER A 454 -0.72 -13.06 34.86
C SER A 454 0.48 -12.26 35.41
N ASP A 455 1.65 -12.45 34.81
CA ASP A 455 2.91 -11.84 35.24
C ASP A 455 3.28 -10.62 34.39
N ALA A 456 2.63 -10.46 33.24
CA ALA A 456 2.95 -9.44 32.25
C ALA A 456 2.21 -8.12 32.54
N PRO A 457 2.88 -6.96 32.38
CA PRO A 457 2.26 -5.65 32.56
C PRO A 457 1.43 -5.26 31.34
N GLY A 458 0.74 -4.14 31.47
CA GLY A 458 0.17 -3.40 30.33
C GLY A 458 -1.16 -3.91 29.81
N PRO A 459 -1.75 -3.18 28.86
CA PRO A 459 -3.01 -3.51 28.22
C PRO A 459 -2.92 -4.71 27.25
N GLU A 460 -1.71 -5.09 26.84
CA GLU A 460 -1.45 -6.23 25.94
C GLU A 460 -0.66 -7.36 26.66
N PRO A 461 -1.22 -7.98 27.73
CA PRO A 461 -0.45 -8.85 28.61
C PRO A 461 0.04 -10.15 27.93
N LEU A 462 -0.66 -10.65 26.90
CA LEU A 462 -0.18 -11.80 26.12
C LEU A 462 1.06 -11.45 25.30
N GLN A 463 1.01 -10.31 24.59
CA GLN A 463 2.15 -9.81 23.84
C GLN A 463 3.33 -9.54 24.79
N ASN A 464 3.08 -8.86 25.91
CA ASN A 464 4.12 -8.54 26.89
C ASN A 464 4.70 -9.79 27.59
N ALA A 465 3.92 -10.84 27.84
CA ALA A 465 4.44 -12.13 28.31
C ALA A 465 5.39 -12.75 27.29
N ALA A 466 5.02 -12.75 26.01
CA ALA A 466 5.89 -13.23 24.94
C ALA A 466 7.16 -12.38 24.80
N LYS A 467 7.05 -11.05 24.89
CA LYS A 467 8.22 -10.14 24.88
C LYS A 467 9.18 -10.42 26.03
N LEU A 468 8.65 -10.63 27.25
CA LEU A 468 9.44 -11.01 28.42
C LEU A 468 10.13 -12.37 28.23
N ASN A 469 9.43 -13.34 27.66
CA ASN A 469 10.00 -14.66 27.36
C ASN A 469 11.15 -14.57 26.36
N ILE A 470 11.06 -13.69 25.35
CA ILE A 470 12.15 -13.43 24.41
C ILE A 470 13.38 -12.87 25.13
N LEU A 471 13.22 -11.84 25.98
CA LEU A 471 14.35 -11.27 26.72
C LEU A 471 14.97 -12.28 27.68
N ARG A 472 14.17 -13.05 28.42
CA ARG A 472 14.67 -14.09 29.34
C ARG A 472 15.36 -15.24 28.61
N LEU A 473 14.85 -15.64 27.44
CA LEU A 473 15.51 -16.63 26.60
C LEU A 473 16.84 -16.11 26.05
N HIS A 474 16.87 -14.83 25.65
CA HIS A 474 18.09 -14.17 25.20
C HIS A 474 19.13 -14.09 26.33
N ASP A 475 18.71 -13.72 27.54
CA ASP A 475 19.53 -13.73 28.75
C ASP A 475 20.04 -15.15 29.06
N ALA A 476 19.20 -16.18 29.01
CA ALA A 476 19.59 -17.56 29.31
C ALA A 476 20.59 -18.15 28.29
N LYS A 477 20.54 -17.70 27.02
CA LYS A 477 21.46 -18.16 25.98
C LYS A 477 22.78 -17.37 25.96
N ASN A 478 22.71 -16.06 26.16
CA ASN A 478 23.83 -15.15 25.88
C ASN A 478 24.35 -14.41 27.13
N GLY A 479 23.59 -14.40 28.22
CA GLY A 479 23.82 -13.57 29.41
C GLY A 479 25.16 -13.80 30.09
N ALA A 480 25.69 -15.03 30.06
CA ALA A 480 27.02 -15.33 30.61
C ALA A 480 28.16 -14.56 29.90
N ALA A 481 27.93 -14.08 28.68
CA ALA A 481 28.90 -13.33 27.88
C ALA A 481 28.68 -11.80 27.93
N TYR A 482 27.72 -11.30 28.70
CA TYR A 482 27.45 -9.86 28.78
C TYR A 482 28.63 -9.08 29.35
N THR A 483 28.87 -7.93 28.75
CA THR A 483 29.88 -6.96 29.16
C THR A 483 29.28 -5.57 29.21
N SER A 484 29.87 -4.70 30.03
CA SER A 484 29.56 -3.27 30.05
C SER A 484 29.87 -2.64 28.71
N SER A 485 28.95 -1.81 28.20
CA SER A 485 29.24 -0.98 27.01
C SER A 485 30.36 0.02 27.26
N VAL A 486 30.49 0.48 28.51
CA VAL A 486 31.32 1.61 28.93
C VAL A 486 32.80 1.25 28.93
N ASP A 487 33.15 0.15 29.59
CA ASP A 487 34.54 -0.25 29.81
C ASP A 487 34.85 -1.68 29.35
N GLY A 488 33.85 -2.42 28.86
CA GLY A 488 33.98 -3.81 28.42
C GLY A 488 34.13 -4.81 29.57
N ALA A 489 33.97 -4.39 30.83
CA ALA A 489 34.07 -5.30 31.97
C ALA A 489 32.94 -6.35 31.95
N PRO A 490 33.19 -7.60 32.38
CA PRO A 490 32.15 -8.62 32.45
C PRO A 490 31.01 -8.23 33.41
N THR A 491 29.77 -8.27 32.90
CA THR A 491 28.52 -8.00 33.64
C THR A 491 27.50 -9.10 33.38
N PRO A 492 27.82 -10.37 33.70
CA PRO A 492 27.04 -11.51 33.25
C PRO A 492 25.64 -11.54 33.88
N CYS A 493 24.66 -12.03 33.12
CA CYS A 493 23.36 -12.45 33.60
C CYS A 493 23.34 -13.99 33.66
N ASN A 494 23.54 -14.57 34.84
CA ASN A 494 23.57 -16.03 35.03
C ASN A 494 22.28 -16.58 35.64
N THR A 495 21.64 -15.79 36.52
CA THR A 495 20.47 -16.23 37.29
C THR A 495 19.15 -15.61 36.83
N GLY A 496 19.21 -14.58 35.98
CA GLY A 496 18.04 -13.81 35.54
C GLY A 496 17.64 -12.69 36.52
N ALA A 497 18.29 -12.61 37.69
CA ALA A 497 18.02 -11.60 38.70
C ALA A 497 19.05 -10.45 38.69
N GLU A 498 20.14 -10.60 37.95
CA GLU A 498 21.18 -9.58 37.85
C GLU A 498 20.64 -8.31 37.17
N PRO A 499 21.07 -7.10 37.60
CA PRO A 499 20.68 -5.85 36.96
C PRO A 499 21.10 -5.74 35.48
N SER A 500 22.07 -6.54 35.05
CA SER A 500 22.53 -6.59 33.66
C SER A 500 21.64 -7.43 32.75
N CYS A 501 20.76 -8.26 33.30
CA CYS A 501 19.81 -9.05 32.51
C CYS A 501 18.86 -8.11 31.74
N LEU A 502 18.66 -8.36 30.45
CA LEU A 502 17.81 -7.52 29.60
C LEU A 502 16.37 -7.46 30.11
N ALA A 503 15.85 -8.57 30.66
CA ALA A 503 14.51 -8.60 31.26
C ALA A 503 14.35 -7.64 32.45
N ASN A 504 15.45 -7.16 33.06
CA ASN A 504 15.46 -6.18 34.14
C ASN A 504 15.83 -4.76 33.66
N ARG A 505 16.03 -4.57 32.35
CA ARG A 505 16.42 -3.31 31.69
C ARG A 505 15.36 -2.83 30.70
N THR A 506 14.09 -3.12 30.95
CA THR A 506 12.98 -2.75 30.05
C THR A 506 12.62 -1.25 30.18
N PRO A 507 12.17 -0.59 29.10
CA PRO A 507 12.03 -1.14 27.76
C PRO A 507 13.37 -1.29 27.02
N VAL A 508 13.54 -2.39 26.30
CA VAL A 508 14.74 -2.66 25.49
C VAL A 508 14.51 -2.25 24.03
N GLN A 509 15.49 -1.61 23.39
CA GLN A 509 15.48 -1.41 21.95
C GLN A 509 16.52 -2.30 21.29
N CYS A 510 16.07 -3.30 20.52
CA CYS A 510 16.95 -4.31 19.96
C CYS A 510 18.04 -3.69 19.08
N SER A 511 17.72 -2.60 18.37
CA SER A 511 18.66 -1.91 17.49
C SER A 511 19.73 -1.06 18.20
N GLN A 512 19.67 -0.95 19.53
CA GLN A 512 20.81 -0.47 20.32
C GLN A 512 22.05 -1.35 20.10
N CYS A 513 21.83 -2.67 20.06
CA CYS A 513 22.90 -3.66 19.92
C CYS A 513 22.93 -4.25 18.51
N HIS A 514 21.78 -4.62 17.96
CA HIS A 514 21.68 -5.26 16.65
C HIS A 514 21.39 -4.20 15.58
N TYR A 515 22.38 -3.77 14.80
CA TYR A 515 22.15 -2.68 13.84
C TYR A 515 20.98 -2.96 12.85
N SER A 516 20.21 -1.91 12.54
CA SER A 516 19.18 -1.92 11.49
C SER A 516 19.21 -0.59 10.73
N PRO A 517 19.51 -0.58 9.41
CA PRO A 517 19.49 0.64 8.61
C PRO A 517 18.16 1.40 8.65
N ALA A 518 17.03 0.70 8.74
CA ALA A 518 15.71 1.34 8.84
C ALA A 518 15.52 2.18 10.11
N LEU A 519 16.30 1.92 11.15
CA LEU A 519 16.26 2.65 12.42
C LEU A 519 17.52 3.51 12.63
N ASP A 520 18.39 3.59 11.63
CA ASP A 520 19.50 4.53 11.62
C ASP A 520 19.03 5.87 11.07
N LEU A 521 18.27 6.57 11.90
CA LEU A 521 17.68 7.87 11.55
C LEU A 521 18.74 8.93 11.22
N ALA A 522 19.96 8.77 11.72
CA ALA A 522 21.09 9.66 11.44
C ALA A 522 21.90 9.24 10.20
N GLN A 523 21.63 8.06 9.63
CA GLN A 523 22.29 7.49 8.46
C GLN A 523 23.83 7.40 8.57
N VAL A 524 24.33 7.07 9.77
CA VAL A 524 25.75 7.01 10.11
C VAL A 524 26.37 5.62 9.97
N GLY A 525 25.56 4.60 9.68
CA GLY A 525 25.96 3.20 9.70
C GLY A 525 25.93 2.59 11.10
N PRO A 526 26.40 1.33 11.26
CA PRO A 526 26.60 0.74 12.58
C PRO A 526 27.60 1.55 13.39
N VAL A 527 27.17 2.03 14.56
CA VAL A 527 28.01 2.82 15.46
C VAL A 527 28.04 2.25 16.88
N ASP A 528 29.21 2.38 17.50
CA ASP A 528 29.39 2.16 18.93
C ASP A 528 29.53 3.53 19.61
N GLU A 529 28.75 3.78 20.66
CA GLU A 529 28.75 5.04 21.41
C GLU A 529 28.91 4.80 22.93
N PRO A 530 30.07 4.25 23.37
CA PRO A 530 30.32 4.01 24.79
C PRO A 530 30.27 5.29 25.64
N GLU A 531 30.45 6.47 25.03
CA GLU A 531 30.32 7.78 25.68
C GLU A 531 28.90 8.07 26.21
N GLN A 532 27.86 7.38 25.73
CA GLN A 532 26.51 7.47 26.29
C GLN A 532 26.29 6.54 27.50
N GLY A 533 27.33 5.84 27.96
CA GLY A 533 27.25 4.91 29.07
C GLY A 533 26.58 3.57 28.70
N GLU A 534 25.99 2.90 29.68
CA GLU A 534 25.27 1.61 29.53
C GLU A 534 24.09 1.66 28.54
N GLY A 535 23.60 2.86 28.20
CA GLY A 535 22.52 3.08 27.23
C GLY A 535 23.01 3.39 25.81
N GLY A 536 24.32 3.45 25.56
CA GLY A 536 24.87 3.74 24.23
C GLY A 536 24.71 2.62 23.23
N ARG A 537 24.82 2.96 21.93
CA ARG A 537 24.82 1.99 20.82
C ARG A 537 26.05 1.09 20.87
N GLN A 538 25.88 -0.18 20.50
CA GLN A 538 26.96 -1.19 20.48
C GLN A 538 26.93 -2.00 19.17
N GLN A 539 26.62 -1.33 18.07
CA GLN A 539 26.13 -1.96 16.85
C GLN A 539 27.20 -2.74 16.07
N THR A 540 28.48 -2.51 16.33
CA THR A 540 29.57 -3.27 15.70
C THR A 540 29.96 -4.53 16.48
N ARG A 541 29.45 -4.68 17.71
CA ARG A 541 29.71 -5.82 18.60
C ARG A 541 28.69 -6.95 18.48
N HIS A 542 27.67 -6.78 17.64
CA HIS A 542 26.62 -7.75 17.44
C HIS A 542 26.23 -7.81 15.97
N ILE A 543 25.79 -8.98 15.52
CA ILE A 543 25.16 -9.15 14.21
C ILE A 543 23.95 -8.19 14.05
N SER A 544 23.57 -7.86 12.83
CA SER A 544 22.41 -6.99 12.54
C SER A 544 21.09 -7.58 13.07
N MET A 545 20.03 -6.76 13.11
CA MET A 545 18.67 -7.25 13.36
C MET A 545 18.23 -8.27 12.32
N SER A 546 18.54 -8.06 11.04
CA SER A 546 18.12 -8.99 9.98
C SER A 546 18.74 -10.36 10.20
N ARG A 547 20.04 -10.42 10.52
CA ARG A 547 20.73 -11.68 10.79
C ARG A 547 20.25 -12.34 12.09
N ALA A 548 20.04 -11.54 13.15
CA ALA A 548 19.53 -12.02 14.43
C ALA A 548 18.12 -12.62 14.32
N MET A 549 17.26 -12.03 13.49
CA MET A 549 15.89 -12.52 13.27
C MET A 549 15.86 -13.59 12.18
N HIS A 550 16.13 -13.24 10.92
CA HIS A 550 15.95 -14.15 9.79
C HIS A 550 16.98 -15.29 9.80
N GLY A 551 18.25 -14.98 10.07
CA GLY A 551 19.31 -16.00 10.10
C GLY A 551 19.10 -17.03 11.22
N HIS A 552 18.61 -16.60 12.38
CA HIS A 552 18.29 -17.52 13.47
C HIS A 552 17.01 -18.33 13.22
N HIS A 553 15.92 -17.69 12.81
CA HIS A 553 14.64 -18.38 12.65
C HIS A 553 14.62 -19.27 11.39
N GLY A 554 15.36 -18.87 10.34
CA GLY A 554 15.50 -19.64 9.10
C GLY A 554 16.15 -21.01 9.27
N GLN A 555 16.81 -21.30 10.39
CA GLN A 555 17.38 -22.63 10.66
C GLN A 555 16.32 -23.67 11.09
N PHE A 556 15.11 -23.23 11.46
CA PHE A 556 14.03 -24.10 11.96
C PHE A 556 13.03 -24.46 10.87
N GLY A 557 13.48 -25.21 9.85
CA GLY A 557 12.63 -25.62 8.72
C GLY A 557 11.42 -26.49 9.10
N ASP A 558 11.46 -27.15 10.26
CA ASP A 558 10.30 -27.90 10.80
C ASP A 558 9.21 -26.97 11.38
N LEU A 559 9.57 -25.73 11.73
CA LEU A 559 8.64 -24.72 12.26
C LEU A 559 8.18 -23.75 11.15
N PHE A 560 9.05 -23.45 10.21
CA PHE A 560 8.79 -22.53 9.10
C PHE A 560 9.02 -23.26 7.77
N PRO A 561 7.97 -23.71 7.07
CA PRO A 561 8.12 -24.45 5.82
C PRO A 561 8.74 -23.59 4.71
N GLU A 562 9.44 -24.20 3.76
CA GLU A 562 9.99 -23.48 2.60
C GLU A 562 8.93 -23.29 1.51
N MET A 563 8.91 -22.10 0.90
CA MET A 563 8.05 -21.81 -0.26
C MET A 563 8.68 -22.38 -1.54
N PRO A 564 7.97 -23.26 -2.29
CA PRO A 564 8.45 -23.73 -3.59
C PRO A 564 8.63 -22.59 -4.62
N PRO A 565 9.45 -22.78 -5.67
CA PRO A 565 9.66 -21.76 -6.69
C PRO A 565 8.36 -21.44 -7.47
N PRO A 566 8.25 -20.26 -8.09
CA PRO A 566 7.01 -19.79 -8.75
C PRO A 566 6.44 -20.69 -9.86
N ASN A 567 7.27 -21.57 -10.44
CA ASN A 567 6.88 -22.51 -11.48
C ASN A 567 6.56 -23.92 -10.94
N ASP A 568 6.57 -24.10 -9.61
CA ASP A 568 6.18 -25.36 -8.99
C ASP A 568 4.69 -25.64 -9.21
N PRO A 569 4.27 -26.85 -9.61
CA PRO A 569 2.86 -27.19 -9.81
C PRO A 569 1.95 -26.86 -8.63
N GLN A 570 2.45 -26.88 -7.39
CA GLN A 570 1.67 -26.51 -6.19
C GLN A 570 1.31 -25.03 -6.15
N ARG A 571 2.04 -24.17 -6.88
CA ARG A 571 1.82 -22.73 -6.97
C ARG A 571 1.14 -22.28 -8.27
N MET A 572 0.72 -23.23 -9.11
CA MET A 572 0.20 -22.96 -10.44
C MET A 572 -1.31 -23.21 -10.51
N GLU A 573 -2.05 -22.26 -11.06
CA GLU A 573 -3.46 -22.41 -11.41
C GLU A 573 -3.65 -22.11 -12.89
N ASN A 574 -4.29 -23.04 -13.63
CA ASN A 574 -4.51 -22.92 -15.08
C ASN A 574 -3.23 -22.58 -15.88
N GLY A 575 -2.07 -23.03 -15.40
CA GLY A 575 -0.76 -22.77 -16.03
C GLY A 575 -0.17 -21.39 -15.73
N LEU A 576 -0.72 -20.65 -14.78
CA LEU A 576 -0.21 -19.36 -14.31
C LEU A 576 0.23 -19.47 -12.84
N THR A 577 1.31 -18.78 -12.48
CA THR A 577 1.67 -18.59 -11.07
C THR A 577 0.54 -17.83 -10.38
N ALA A 578 0.06 -18.34 -9.24
CA ALA A 578 -1.10 -17.81 -8.55
C ALA A 578 -0.88 -17.79 -7.03
N ILE A 579 -1.66 -16.93 -6.36
CA ILE A 579 -1.85 -17.00 -4.91
C ILE A 579 -3.03 -17.93 -4.68
N ASN A 580 -2.76 -19.14 -4.19
CA ASN A 580 -3.74 -20.19 -3.89
C ASN A 580 -3.66 -20.61 -2.41
N ASP A 581 -4.58 -21.45 -1.95
CA ASP A 581 -4.66 -21.90 -0.56
C ASP A 581 -3.32 -22.45 -0.03
N PHE A 582 -2.55 -23.16 -0.87
CA PHE A 582 -1.23 -23.66 -0.49
C PHE A 582 -0.24 -22.52 -0.25
N VAL A 583 -0.15 -21.57 -1.17
CA VAL A 583 0.72 -20.39 -1.04
C VAL A 583 0.35 -19.56 0.19
N GLU A 584 -0.94 -19.30 0.41
CA GLU A 584 -1.41 -18.56 1.58
C GLU A 584 -1.06 -19.28 2.89
N SER A 585 -1.28 -20.59 2.96
CA SER A 585 -0.94 -21.39 4.16
C SER A 585 0.56 -21.33 4.49
N VAL A 586 1.44 -21.45 3.49
CA VAL A 586 2.90 -21.34 3.71
C VAL A 586 3.28 -19.92 4.14
N LEU A 587 2.67 -18.86 3.59
CA LEU A 587 2.92 -17.50 4.04
C LEU A 587 2.50 -17.27 5.50
N GLU A 588 1.32 -17.76 5.87
CA GLU A 588 0.81 -17.71 7.25
C GLU A 588 1.70 -18.46 8.23
N GLU A 589 2.32 -19.56 7.81
CA GLU A 589 3.25 -20.36 8.61
C GLU A 589 4.70 -19.83 8.59
N THR A 590 5.02 -18.83 7.75
CA THR A 590 6.40 -18.31 7.58
C THR A 590 6.48 -16.80 7.83
N CYS A 591 6.57 -16.00 6.78
CA CYS A 591 6.82 -14.56 6.84
C CYS A 591 5.75 -13.84 7.67
N TYR A 592 4.48 -14.25 7.57
CA TYR A 592 3.36 -13.61 8.26
C TYR A 592 3.24 -13.98 9.74
N GLN A 593 4.16 -14.78 10.28
CA GLN A 593 4.31 -14.93 11.73
C GLN A 593 4.94 -13.68 12.38
N CYS A 594 5.73 -12.92 11.62
CA CYS A 594 6.44 -11.74 12.11
C CYS A 594 6.11 -10.48 11.32
N HIS A 595 5.87 -10.60 10.01
CA HIS A 595 5.56 -9.47 9.14
C HIS A 595 4.05 -9.30 8.98
N PRO A 596 3.56 -8.04 8.88
CA PRO A 596 2.15 -7.75 8.75
C PRO A 596 1.59 -8.28 7.43
N GLY A 597 0.63 -9.18 7.47
CA GLY A 597 0.27 -9.92 6.26
C GLY A 597 -0.96 -10.80 6.38
N LYS A 598 -1.22 -11.36 7.56
CA LYS A 598 -2.44 -12.16 7.79
C LYS A 598 -3.70 -11.32 7.68
N ARG A 599 -3.67 -10.06 8.12
CA ARG A 599 -4.84 -9.17 8.01
C ARG A 599 -4.53 -7.88 7.26
N THR A 600 -3.37 -7.27 7.51
CA THR A 600 -2.97 -6.00 6.85
C THR A 600 -2.24 -6.16 5.51
N GLN A 601 -2.04 -7.38 5.01
CA GLN A 601 -1.49 -7.66 3.66
C GLN A 601 -0.37 -6.70 3.20
N CYS A 602 0.79 -6.66 3.88
CA CYS A 602 1.88 -5.73 3.54
C CYS A 602 2.23 -5.77 2.04
N LEU A 603 2.38 -6.97 1.48
CA LEU A 603 2.49 -7.21 0.05
C LEU A 603 1.10 -7.36 -0.57
N ARG A 604 0.66 -6.34 -1.33
CA ARG A 604 -0.70 -6.26 -1.89
C ARG A 604 -0.79 -5.62 -3.29
N GLY A 605 0.32 -5.08 -3.79
CA GLY A 605 0.37 -4.43 -5.09
C GLY A 605 0.30 -5.39 -6.29
N ALA A 606 0.58 -4.82 -7.46
CA ALA A 606 0.50 -5.52 -8.75
C ALA A 606 1.31 -6.83 -8.84
N MET A 607 2.42 -6.95 -8.08
CA MET A 607 3.21 -8.19 -7.99
C MET A 607 2.45 -9.31 -7.28
N PHE A 608 1.78 -9.01 -6.16
CA PHE A 608 0.97 -9.98 -5.43
C PHE A 608 -0.22 -10.44 -6.27
N ALA A 609 -0.92 -9.51 -6.91
CA ALA A 609 -1.98 -9.82 -7.87
C ALA A 609 -1.47 -10.64 -9.08
N GLY A 610 -0.17 -10.58 -9.38
CA GLY A 610 0.52 -11.38 -10.38
C GLY A 610 1.01 -12.75 -9.91
N GLY A 611 0.67 -13.17 -8.68
CA GLY A 611 1.05 -14.48 -8.12
C GLY A 611 2.39 -14.51 -7.39
N LEU A 612 3.08 -13.37 -7.27
CA LEU A 612 4.39 -13.29 -6.64
C LEU A 612 4.29 -13.05 -5.14
N VAL A 613 5.20 -13.66 -4.38
CA VAL A 613 5.29 -13.56 -2.92
C VAL A 613 6.67 -13.09 -2.46
N CYS A 614 6.83 -12.82 -1.17
CA CYS A 614 8.06 -12.29 -0.57
C CYS A 614 9.32 -13.06 -1.00
N GLN A 615 9.23 -14.40 -1.01
CA GLN A 615 10.35 -15.30 -1.31
C GLN A 615 10.79 -15.25 -2.78
N ASP A 616 9.91 -14.84 -3.70
CA ASP A 616 10.24 -14.73 -5.13
C ASP A 616 11.16 -13.52 -5.41
N CYS A 617 11.13 -12.54 -4.51
CA CYS A 617 11.93 -11.32 -4.57
C CYS A 617 13.14 -11.38 -3.64
N HIS A 618 12.93 -11.70 -2.36
CA HIS A 618 13.95 -11.57 -1.32
C HIS A 618 14.73 -12.86 -1.02
N GLY A 619 14.20 -14.02 -1.41
CA GLY A 619 14.68 -15.34 -0.98
C GLY A 619 14.04 -15.81 0.33
N ASN A 620 14.47 -16.98 0.83
CA ASN A 620 14.03 -17.50 2.11
C ASN A 620 14.69 -16.80 3.31
N MET A 621 14.26 -17.11 4.54
CA MET A 621 14.77 -16.44 5.74
C MET A 621 16.30 -16.59 5.92
N GLN A 622 16.90 -17.72 5.57
CA GLN A 622 18.35 -17.88 5.67
C GLN A 622 19.07 -16.96 4.67
N GLN A 623 18.53 -16.81 3.46
CA GLN A 623 19.08 -15.92 2.44
C GLN A 623 18.95 -14.44 2.84
N VAL A 624 17.80 -14.05 3.39
CA VAL A 624 17.59 -12.69 3.93
C VAL A 624 18.51 -12.41 5.12
N GLY A 625 18.75 -13.43 5.96
CA GLY A 625 19.65 -13.35 7.11
C GLY A 625 21.14 -13.40 6.77
N ASP A 626 21.53 -13.79 5.54
CA ASP A 626 22.93 -13.80 5.14
C ASP A 626 23.43 -12.43 4.67
N ASP A 627 23.49 -11.50 5.62
CA ASP A 627 23.84 -10.11 5.36
C ASP A 627 25.28 -9.73 5.70
N PHE A 628 25.58 -8.44 5.47
CA PHE A 628 26.88 -7.80 5.65
C PHE A 628 27.49 -7.92 7.06
N THR A 629 26.72 -8.33 8.07
CA THR A 629 27.21 -8.51 9.44
C THR A 629 27.65 -9.94 9.76
N GLY A 630 27.74 -10.84 8.77
CA GLY A 630 28.12 -12.24 8.99
C GLY A 630 29.49 -12.45 9.66
N GLY A 631 30.37 -11.45 9.63
CA GLY A 631 31.63 -11.44 10.37
C GLY A 631 31.50 -11.02 11.83
N PHE A 632 30.44 -10.31 12.23
CA PHE A 632 30.32 -9.77 13.59
C PHE A 632 30.02 -10.87 14.62
N PRO A 633 30.54 -10.75 15.86
CA PRO A 633 31.61 -9.84 16.31
C PRO A 633 33.03 -10.39 16.10
N LEU A 634 33.17 -11.60 15.55
CA LEU A 634 34.42 -12.37 15.58
C LEU A 634 35.45 -11.91 14.54
N LEU A 635 34.99 -11.31 13.45
CA LEU A 635 35.78 -10.74 12.37
C LEU A 635 35.55 -9.23 12.35
N ALA A 636 36.62 -8.46 12.19
CA ALA A 636 36.53 -7.01 12.11
C ALA A 636 35.92 -6.57 10.77
N GLY A 637 34.80 -5.85 10.83
CA GLY A 637 34.25 -5.09 9.70
C GLY A 637 33.08 -5.73 8.97
N ALA A 638 32.26 -4.85 8.41
CA ALA A 638 31.12 -5.15 7.54
C ALA A 638 31.59 -5.80 6.20
N ASP A 639 31.00 -6.92 5.81
CA ASP A 639 31.18 -7.51 4.47
C ASP A 639 30.17 -6.93 3.48
N LEU A 640 30.53 -5.79 2.90
CA LEU A 640 29.67 -5.08 1.95
C LEU A 640 29.58 -5.75 0.57
N THR A 641 30.20 -6.92 0.37
CA THR A 641 29.91 -7.77 -0.80
C THR A 641 28.58 -8.51 -0.66
N LYS A 642 28.04 -8.57 0.56
CA LYS A 642 26.72 -9.12 0.85
C LYS A 642 25.63 -8.04 0.86
N ARG A 643 24.38 -8.48 0.90
CA ARG A 643 23.23 -7.58 1.03
C ARG A 643 23.30 -6.77 2.31
N VAL A 644 22.87 -5.51 2.22
CA VAL A 644 22.59 -4.65 3.36
C VAL A 644 21.08 -4.50 3.41
N PRO A 645 20.40 -5.01 4.46
CA PRO A 645 18.94 -4.90 4.58
C PRO A 645 18.48 -3.44 4.46
N TRP A 646 17.37 -3.18 3.77
CA TRP A 646 16.82 -1.83 3.51
C TRP A 646 17.64 -0.92 2.59
N ALA A 647 18.82 -1.35 2.15
CA ALA A 647 19.68 -0.61 1.22
C ALA A 647 19.94 -1.37 -0.09
N HIS A 648 19.89 -2.71 -0.04
CA HIS A 648 19.99 -3.60 -1.20
C HIS A 648 18.70 -4.41 -1.31
N GLU A 649 17.73 -3.89 -2.06
CA GLU A 649 16.45 -4.55 -2.30
C GLU A 649 16.31 -5.02 -3.76
N PRO A 650 15.42 -5.99 -4.03
CA PRO A 650 15.11 -6.41 -5.40
C PRO A 650 14.68 -5.24 -6.27
N LYS A 651 15.15 -5.24 -7.52
CA LYS A 651 14.89 -4.16 -8.48
C LYS A 651 13.83 -4.55 -9.50
N CYS A 652 13.17 -3.56 -10.10
CA CYS A 652 12.25 -3.74 -11.21
C CYS A 652 12.94 -4.54 -12.32
N GLN A 653 14.18 -4.17 -12.69
CA GLN A 653 14.96 -4.87 -13.70
C GLN A 653 15.30 -6.34 -13.39
N SER A 654 15.14 -6.79 -12.14
CA SER A 654 15.38 -8.18 -11.77
C SER A 654 14.33 -9.12 -12.35
N CYS A 655 13.10 -8.63 -12.56
CA CYS A 655 12.04 -9.39 -13.23
C CYS A 655 11.65 -8.77 -14.59
N HIS A 656 11.63 -7.45 -14.67
CA HIS A 656 11.36 -6.68 -15.89
C HIS A 656 12.66 -6.45 -16.65
N THR A 657 13.26 -7.54 -17.11
CA THR A 657 14.65 -7.57 -17.63
C THR A 657 14.83 -6.94 -19.01
N GLY A 658 13.73 -6.52 -19.64
CA GLY A 658 13.74 -5.82 -20.91
C GLY A 658 12.37 -5.87 -21.57
N ASP A 659 12.33 -5.96 -22.89
CA ASP A 659 11.12 -5.83 -23.70
C ASP A 659 10.90 -7.03 -24.63
N ALA A 660 9.95 -6.93 -25.57
CA ALA A 660 9.60 -8.03 -26.46
C ALA A 660 10.76 -8.46 -27.38
N MET A 661 11.74 -7.58 -27.62
CA MET A 661 12.88 -7.83 -28.51
C MET A 661 14.14 -8.26 -27.76
N SER A 662 14.29 -7.86 -26.49
CA SER A 662 15.45 -8.20 -25.67
C SER A 662 15.05 -8.32 -24.21
N ASN A 663 15.13 -9.53 -23.66
CA ASN A 663 14.89 -9.84 -22.25
C ASN A 663 15.66 -11.12 -21.86
N LEU A 664 15.62 -11.51 -20.59
CA LEU A 664 16.36 -12.66 -20.05
C LEU A 664 15.54 -13.96 -19.98
N VAL A 665 14.32 -13.99 -20.51
CA VAL A 665 13.53 -15.23 -20.55
C VAL A 665 14.27 -16.31 -21.35
N GLY A 666 14.34 -17.51 -20.78
CA GLY A 666 15.04 -18.65 -21.39
C GLY A 666 16.55 -18.69 -21.13
N THR A 667 17.10 -17.71 -20.42
CA THR A 667 18.48 -17.80 -19.93
C THR A 667 18.59 -18.84 -18.80
N PRO A 668 19.73 -19.55 -18.66
CA PRO A 668 19.87 -20.61 -17.65
C PRO A 668 19.53 -20.12 -16.24
N HIS A 669 18.81 -20.96 -15.49
CA HIS A 669 18.42 -20.74 -14.09
C HIS A 669 17.44 -19.59 -13.83
N THR A 670 16.94 -18.92 -14.87
CA THR A 670 15.81 -17.99 -14.74
C THR A 670 14.47 -18.73 -14.74
N ILE A 671 13.49 -18.16 -14.05
CA ILE A 671 12.12 -18.65 -14.06
C ILE A 671 11.27 -17.65 -14.86
N ALA A 672 10.74 -18.08 -15.99
CA ALA A 672 9.94 -17.23 -16.87
C ALA A 672 8.54 -17.01 -16.31
N ALA A 673 8.01 -15.79 -16.45
CA ALA A 673 6.59 -15.53 -16.31
C ALA A 673 5.82 -16.00 -17.55
N ALA A 674 4.50 -16.19 -17.41
CA ALA A 674 3.65 -16.73 -18.48
C ALA A 674 3.56 -15.85 -19.74
N ASP A 675 3.91 -14.56 -19.65
CA ASP A 675 3.89 -13.64 -20.80
C ASP A 675 5.10 -13.75 -21.73
N GLY A 676 6.14 -14.51 -21.35
CA GLY A 676 7.34 -14.70 -22.17
C GLY A 676 8.27 -13.48 -22.26
N ILE A 677 8.07 -12.44 -21.45
CA ILE A 677 8.92 -11.24 -21.38
C ILE A 677 9.53 -11.06 -19.98
N ARG A 678 8.71 -11.22 -18.93
CA ARG A 678 9.13 -11.04 -17.54
C ARG A 678 9.67 -12.33 -16.94
N LEU A 679 10.47 -12.19 -15.88
CA LEU A 679 10.78 -13.30 -14.97
C LEU A 679 9.76 -13.33 -13.82
N ALA A 680 9.56 -14.51 -13.24
CA ALA A 680 8.73 -14.74 -12.06
C ALA A 680 9.56 -14.84 -10.77
N GLN A 681 10.89 -14.67 -10.84
CA GLN A 681 11.80 -14.69 -9.70
C GLN A 681 12.89 -13.63 -9.93
N ALA A 682 13.22 -12.86 -8.89
CA ALA A 682 14.16 -11.75 -8.98
C ALA A 682 15.63 -12.17 -8.94
N PHE A 683 15.92 -13.43 -8.64
CA PHE A 683 17.26 -14.00 -8.54
C PHE A 683 17.33 -15.32 -9.32
N LEU A 684 18.55 -15.83 -9.56
CA LEU A 684 18.73 -17.11 -10.24
C LEU A 684 18.38 -18.27 -9.31
N SER A 685 17.67 -19.28 -9.81
CA SER A 685 17.23 -20.46 -9.03
C SER A 685 18.36 -21.28 -8.39
N ASN A 686 19.62 -21.10 -8.82
CA ASN A 686 20.79 -21.74 -8.24
C ASN A 686 21.64 -20.80 -7.35
N ASP A 687 21.19 -19.57 -7.13
CA ASP A 687 21.87 -18.61 -6.26
C ASP A 687 21.47 -18.80 -4.80
N LEU A 688 22.44 -19.20 -3.99
CA LEU A 688 22.26 -19.42 -2.56
C LEU A 688 22.12 -18.11 -1.77
N ALA A 689 22.48 -16.95 -2.32
CA ALA A 689 22.34 -15.65 -1.65
C ALA A 689 21.08 -14.87 -2.10
N ALA A 690 20.30 -15.42 -3.04
CA ALA A 690 19.17 -14.75 -3.69
C ALA A 690 19.53 -13.34 -4.20
N THR A 691 20.70 -13.20 -4.84
CA THR A 691 21.20 -11.90 -5.34
C THR A 691 20.28 -11.41 -6.46
N PRO A 692 19.74 -10.18 -6.36
CA PRO A 692 18.89 -9.63 -7.41
C PRO A 692 19.59 -9.61 -8.78
N ILE A 693 18.88 -10.03 -9.82
CA ILE A 693 19.34 -9.96 -11.21
C ILE A 693 19.45 -8.49 -11.61
N GLU A 694 20.58 -8.13 -12.22
CA GLU A 694 20.83 -6.78 -12.73
C GLU A 694 20.75 -6.76 -14.26
N ALA A 695 19.67 -6.19 -14.80
CA ALA A 695 19.47 -5.98 -16.23
C ALA A 695 19.51 -4.48 -16.57
N ALA A 696 20.70 -3.87 -16.44
CA ALA A 696 20.88 -2.41 -16.61
C ALA A 696 20.51 -1.87 -18.01
N ALA A 697 20.43 -2.73 -19.03
CA ALA A 697 19.95 -2.36 -20.37
C ALA A 697 18.41 -2.36 -20.47
N SER A 698 17.71 -2.79 -19.43
CA SER A 698 16.25 -2.77 -19.40
C SER A 698 15.72 -1.34 -19.44
N ARG A 699 14.67 -1.11 -20.23
CA ARG A 699 13.89 0.14 -20.20
C ARG A 699 13.14 0.37 -18.89
N PHE A 700 13.08 -0.65 -18.03
CA PHE A 700 12.46 -0.61 -16.71
C PHE A 700 13.51 -0.50 -15.60
N ALA A 701 14.77 -0.25 -15.95
CA ALA A 701 15.83 -0.18 -14.97
C ALA A 701 15.75 1.08 -14.10
N GLU A 702 15.95 0.88 -12.81
CA GLU A 702 16.14 1.93 -11.82
C GLU A 702 17.49 2.66 -12.01
N ASN A 703 17.50 3.94 -11.65
CA ASN A 703 18.72 4.77 -11.67
C ASN A 703 19.37 4.93 -10.28
N ALA A 704 18.74 4.41 -9.22
CA ALA A 704 19.29 4.36 -7.87
C ALA A 704 19.28 2.91 -7.34
N SER A 705 19.89 2.69 -6.17
CA SER A 705 19.93 1.37 -5.53
C SER A 705 18.57 0.88 -5.03
N LEU A 706 17.63 1.79 -4.79
CA LEU A 706 16.28 1.49 -4.32
C LEU A 706 15.23 2.12 -5.24
N TYR A 707 14.12 1.41 -5.41
CA TYR A 707 12.95 1.88 -6.15
C TYR A 707 12.41 3.22 -5.62
N ARG A 708 12.24 3.36 -4.30
CA ARG A 708 11.79 4.60 -3.62
C ARG A 708 12.72 5.81 -3.82
N LEU A 709 13.96 5.54 -4.20
CA LEU A 709 15.00 6.54 -4.45
C LEU A 709 15.22 6.81 -5.94
N SER A 710 14.52 6.08 -6.81
CA SER A 710 14.68 6.17 -8.25
C SER A 710 13.69 7.16 -8.85
N SER A 711 14.09 7.79 -9.94
CA SER A 711 13.29 8.76 -10.68
C SER A 711 13.38 8.56 -12.18
N GLY A 712 12.37 9.06 -12.90
CA GLY A 712 12.27 8.98 -14.36
C GLY A 712 11.53 10.16 -14.95
N HIS A 713 11.44 10.21 -16.29
CA HIS A 713 10.60 11.13 -17.07
C HIS A 713 10.49 12.56 -16.50
N GLY A 714 11.58 13.32 -16.56
CA GLY A 714 11.61 14.72 -16.07
C GLY A 714 11.89 14.87 -14.56
N GLY A 715 12.37 13.81 -13.90
CA GLY A 715 12.75 13.81 -12.48
C GLY A 715 11.62 13.37 -11.55
N VAL A 716 10.51 12.86 -12.10
CA VAL A 716 9.39 12.33 -11.32
C VAL A 716 9.82 11.05 -10.61
N MET A 717 9.61 10.96 -9.30
CA MET A 717 9.94 9.78 -8.52
C MET A 717 9.10 8.58 -8.96
N CYS A 718 9.72 7.39 -8.98
CA CYS A 718 9.03 6.17 -9.38
C CYS A 718 7.78 5.92 -8.52
N GLU A 719 7.85 6.15 -7.21
CA GLU A 719 6.72 6.02 -6.28
C GLU A 719 5.57 6.99 -6.60
N GLY A 720 5.87 8.19 -7.10
CA GLY A 720 4.85 9.16 -7.52
C GLY A 720 4.00 8.68 -8.72
N CYS A 721 4.58 7.83 -9.59
CA CYS A 721 3.87 7.26 -10.73
C CYS A 721 3.26 5.89 -10.43
N HIS A 722 3.91 5.07 -9.62
CA HIS A 722 3.59 3.66 -9.44
C HIS A 722 2.90 3.34 -8.11
N GLY A 723 2.93 4.24 -7.12
CA GLY A 723 2.53 3.99 -5.74
C GLY A 723 3.71 3.53 -4.88
N SER A 724 3.52 3.38 -3.56
CA SER A 724 4.58 2.96 -2.66
C SER A 724 5.07 1.52 -2.91
N THR A 725 6.29 1.22 -2.47
CA THR A 725 6.85 -0.14 -2.43
C THR A 725 5.83 -1.14 -1.84
N HIS A 726 5.77 -2.39 -2.32
CA HIS A 726 4.76 -3.42 -1.91
C HIS A 726 3.27 -3.11 -2.16
N ALA A 727 2.94 -1.86 -2.50
CA ALA A 727 1.60 -1.35 -2.78
C ALA A 727 1.50 -0.71 -4.17
N ILE A 728 2.35 -1.13 -5.11
CA ILE A 728 2.37 -0.62 -6.49
C ILE A 728 1.01 -0.86 -7.14
N TRP A 729 0.46 0.18 -7.77
CA TRP A 729 -0.86 0.17 -8.38
C TRP A 729 -0.91 -0.68 -9.67
N PRO A 730 -2.04 -1.34 -9.96
CA PRO A 730 -3.25 -1.35 -9.14
C PRO A 730 -3.08 -2.29 -7.95
N VAL A 731 -3.55 -1.86 -6.79
CA VAL A 731 -3.64 -2.73 -5.62
C VAL A 731 -4.96 -3.49 -5.72
N ASN A 732 -4.90 -4.81 -5.84
CA ASN A 732 -6.06 -5.70 -5.92
C ASN A 732 -5.80 -6.92 -5.03
N GLY A 733 -6.84 -7.67 -4.73
CA GLY A 733 -6.68 -8.97 -4.08
C GLY A 733 -6.01 -10.03 -4.94
N PRO A 734 -5.85 -11.23 -4.36
CA PRO A 734 -5.42 -12.42 -5.10
C PRO A 734 -6.15 -12.56 -6.43
N ASN A 735 -5.40 -12.86 -7.48
CA ASN A 735 -5.92 -13.13 -8.83
C ASN A 735 -6.75 -11.96 -9.43
N GLY A 736 -6.51 -10.73 -8.98
CA GLY A 736 -7.18 -9.54 -9.49
C GLY A 736 -8.60 -9.34 -8.96
N ALA A 737 -9.00 -10.04 -7.90
CA ALA A 737 -10.26 -9.79 -7.21
C ALA A 737 -10.27 -8.34 -6.66
N ALA A 738 -11.35 -7.61 -6.87
CA ALA A 738 -11.54 -6.33 -6.20
C ALA A 738 -11.62 -6.58 -4.69
N VAL A 739 -10.68 -6.05 -3.92
CA VAL A 739 -10.71 -6.20 -2.46
C VAL A 739 -11.18 -4.89 -1.87
N GLY A 740 -12.29 -4.99 -1.13
CA GLY A 740 -12.82 -3.89 -0.33
C GLY A 740 -11.71 -3.21 0.45
N SER A 741 -11.04 -3.92 1.37
CA SER A 741 -9.99 -3.40 2.28
C SER A 741 -8.81 -2.65 1.64
N LEU A 742 -8.64 -2.73 0.32
CA LEU A 742 -7.54 -2.11 -0.43
C LEU A 742 -7.98 -0.92 -1.29
N ALA A 743 -9.24 -0.49 -1.15
CA ALA A 743 -9.80 0.63 -1.91
C ALA A 743 -9.01 1.93 -1.71
N ASN A 744 -8.49 2.17 -0.49
CA ASN A 744 -7.74 3.36 -0.12
C ASN A 744 -6.44 3.50 -0.93
N ASP A 745 -5.72 2.41 -1.16
CA ASP A 745 -4.48 2.43 -1.95
C ASP A 745 -4.70 3.01 -3.35
N ASN A 746 -5.83 2.72 -3.98
CA ASN A 746 -6.10 3.14 -5.35
C ASN A 746 -6.66 4.56 -5.48
N VAL A 747 -7.00 5.24 -4.37
CA VAL A 747 -7.61 6.59 -4.40
C VAL A 747 -6.73 7.57 -5.16
N ALA A 748 -5.43 7.61 -4.87
CA ALA A 748 -4.50 8.51 -5.54
C ALA A 748 -4.47 8.31 -7.08
N ALA A 749 -4.42 7.04 -7.54
CA ALA A 749 -4.46 6.74 -8.97
C ALA A 749 -5.82 7.13 -9.60
N LEU A 750 -6.92 6.86 -8.90
CA LEU A 750 -8.26 7.24 -9.34
C LEU A 750 -8.40 8.76 -9.48
N ASP A 751 -7.91 9.52 -8.51
CA ASP A 751 -7.97 10.98 -8.54
C ASP A 751 -7.10 11.57 -9.64
N LEU A 752 -5.92 11.00 -9.88
CA LEU A 752 -4.96 11.56 -10.84
C LEU A 752 -5.30 11.25 -12.31
N GLN A 753 -5.83 10.06 -12.60
CA GLN A 753 -6.07 9.61 -13.99
C GLN A 753 -7.44 8.98 -14.25
N GLY A 754 -8.34 8.94 -13.26
CA GLY A 754 -9.70 8.41 -13.42
C GLY A 754 -9.80 6.89 -13.49
N HIS A 755 -8.69 6.16 -13.27
CA HIS A 755 -8.68 4.69 -13.17
C HIS A 755 -7.54 4.20 -12.28
N THR A 756 -7.72 3.01 -11.70
CA THR A 756 -6.66 2.32 -10.93
C THR A 756 -5.47 1.97 -11.83
N GLY A 757 -4.27 1.92 -11.25
CA GLY A 757 -3.05 1.49 -11.93
C GLY A 757 -1.94 2.53 -11.84
N THR A 758 -0.73 2.16 -12.27
CA THR A 758 0.36 3.13 -12.49
C THR A 758 -0.12 4.29 -13.37
N LEU A 759 0.34 5.50 -13.09
CA LEU A 759 0.04 6.69 -13.87
C LEU A 759 0.55 6.53 -15.31
N ILE A 760 -0.38 6.51 -16.26
CA ILE A 760 -0.10 6.36 -17.69
C ILE A 760 -0.88 7.36 -18.57
N GLU A 761 -1.90 8.02 -18.01
CA GLU A 761 -2.58 9.12 -18.70
C GLU A 761 -1.70 10.39 -18.68
N CYS A 762 -1.08 10.69 -19.82
CA CYS A 762 -0.16 11.83 -19.94
C CYS A 762 -0.82 13.17 -19.57
N THR A 763 -2.15 13.28 -19.71
CA THR A 763 -2.91 14.49 -19.39
C THR A 763 -2.94 14.84 -17.92
N THR A 764 -2.54 13.92 -17.04
CA THR A 764 -2.22 14.20 -15.64
C THR A 764 -1.27 15.40 -15.54
N CYS A 765 -0.16 15.36 -16.28
CA CYS A 765 0.88 16.39 -16.23
C CYS A 765 0.94 17.27 -17.49
N HIS A 766 0.47 16.80 -18.63
CA HIS A 766 0.63 17.48 -19.92
C HIS A 766 -0.69 18.03 -20.47
N GLU A 767 -0.69 19.24 -21.02
CA GLU A 767 -1.78 19.69 -21.89
C GLU A 767 -1.65 19.01 -23.28
N PRO A 768 -2.75 18.49 -23.88
CA PRO A 768 -2.74 17.75 -25.14
C PRO A 768 -2.52 18.65 -26.39
N THR A 769 -1.43 19.41 -26.39
CA THR A 769 -1.00 20.29 -27.49
C THR A 769 0.29 19.76 -28.12
N SER A 770 0.69 20.30 -29.28
CA SER A 770 1.95 19.89 -29.92
C SER A 770 3.19 20.20 -29.08
N THR A 771 3.13 21.24 -28.25
CA THR A 771 4.23 21.65 -27.36
C THR A 771 4.13 20.95 -26.01
N GLY A 772 2.94 20.97 -25.40
CA GLY A 772 2.69 20.39 -24.08
C GLY A 772 2.78 18.88 -24.08
N LEU A 773 2.30 18.20 -25.13
CA LEU A 773 2.35 16.75 -25.30
C LEU A 773 2.79 16.38 -26.74
N PRO A 774 4.09 16.44 -27.05
CA PRO A 774 4.60 16.11 -28.37
C PRO A 774 4.40 14.64 -28.72
N LEU A 775 4.07 14.33 -29.99
CA LEU A 775 3.94 12.95 -30.47
C LEU A 775 5.31 12.34 -30.75
N ASN A 776 5.85 11.61 -29.78
CA ASN A 776 7.10 10.86 -29.90
C ASN A 776 7.11 9.72 -28.85
N LEU A 777 8.24 9.00 -28.76
CA LEU A 777 8.45 7.90 -27.83
C LEU A 777 9.29 8.31 -26.60
N LYS A 778 9.28 9.59 -26.21
CA LYS A 778 10.06 10.12 -25.08
C LYS A 778 9.25 10.14 -23.76
N GLY A 779 8.13 9.43 -23.72
CA GLY A 779 7.40 9.18 -22.48
C GLY A 779 8.17 8.24 -21.54
N PRO A 780 7.64 8.00 -20.32
CA PRO A 780 8.22 7.04 -19.40
C PRO A 780 8.37 5.67 -20.07
N HIS A 781 9.49 4.96 -19.86
CA HIS A 781 9.78 3.64 -20.45
C HIS A 781 9.70 3.56 -22.00
N GLY A 782 9.81 4.71 -22.69
CA GLY A 782 9.65 4.79 -24.14
C GLY A 782 8.19 4.77 -24.60
N MET A 783 7.24 5.00 -23.69
CA MET A 783 5.82 5.09 -24.01
C MET A 783 5.53 6.32 -24.87
N HIS A 784 4.40 6.25 -25.57
CA HIS A 784 3.87 7.33 -26.39
C HIS A 784 2.50 7.76 -25.87
N PRO A 785 2.08 9.01 -26.15
CA PRO A 785 0.72 9.44 -25.89
C PRO A 785 -0.27 8.51 -26.61
N ILE A 786 -1.42 8.27 -26.00
CA ILE A 786 -2.56 7.60 -26.63
C ILE A 786 -3.81 8.45 -26.46
N ALA A 787 -4.91 8.06 -27.11
CA ALA A 787 -6.20 8.70 -26.85
C ALA A 787 -6.66 8.37 -25.41
N ASP A 788 -6.88 9.40 -24.60
CA ASP A 788 -7.48 9.26 -23.27
C ASP A 788 -8.91 8.71 -23.40
N PHE A 789 -9.38 7.95 -22.40
CA PHE A 789 -10.76 7.46 -22.38
C PHE A 789 -11.74 8.65 -22.38
N ASN A 790 -12.48 8.82 -23.49
CA ASN A 790 -13.33 10.00 -23.77
C ASN A 790 -12.60 11.35 -23.84
N GLY A 791 -11.27 11.38 -23.95
CA GLY A 791 -10.52 12.61 -24.13
C GLY A 791 -10.53 13.12 -25.58
N PRO A 792 -10.34 14.44 -25.80
CA PRO A 792 -10.36 15.04 -27.13
C PRO A 792 -9.09 14.76 -27.94
N ASP A 793 -8.02 14.22 -27.34
CA ASP A 793 -6.73 14.05 -28.00
C ASP A 793 -6.64 12.78 -28.85
N GLN A 794 -7.11 12.86 -30.10
CA GLN A 794 -6.99 11.78 -31.09
C GLN A 794 -5.68 11.84 -31.88
N ARG A 795 -4.76 12.75 -31.56
CA ARG A 795 -3.58 13.02 -32.40
C ARG A 795 -2.69 11.81 -32.60
N TRP A 796 -2.53 10.95 -31.59
CA TRP A 796 -1.74 9.71 -31.75
C TRP A 796 -2.41 8.73 -32.72
N ASN A 797 -3.68 8.42 -32.50
CA ASN A 797 -4.47 7.59 -33.41
C ASN A 797 -4.41 8.17 -34.84
N ASP A 798 -4.33 9.50 -34.95
CA ASP A 798 -4.27 10.17 -36.23
C ASP A 798 -2.94 10.13 -36.96
N LYS A 799 -1.83 10.24 -36.22
CA LYS A 799 -0.52 10.63 -36.77
C LYS A 799 0.63 9.71 -36.36
N HIS A 800 0.38 8.62 -35.65
CA HIS A 800 1.45 7.69 -35.27
C HIS A 800 2.18 7.08 -36.47
N LYS A 801 1.53 6.99 -37.65
CA LYS A 801 2.21 6.64 -38.91
C LYS A 801 3.38 7.57 -39.24
N GLU A 802 3.25 8.87 -39.00
CA GLU A 802 4.35 9.81 -39.22
C GLU A 802 5.53 9.54 -38.27
N VAL A 803 5.25 9.01 -37.07
CA VAL A 803 6.29 8.62 -36.10
C VAL A 803 7.00 7.35 -36.60
N LEU A 804 6.23 6.36 -37.06
CA LEU A 804 6.74 5.13 -37.68
C LEU A 804 7.62 5.44 -38.89
N GLU A 805 7.18 6.29 -39.82
CA GLU A 805 7.95 6.66 -41.01
C GLU A 805 9.28 7.36 -40.67
N LYS A 806 9.33 8.11 -39.56
CA LYS A 806 10.53 8.82 -39.12
C LYS A 806 11.51 7.93 -38.35
N GLN A 807 11.02 7.01 -37.53
CA GLN A 807 11.84 6.23 -36.59
C GLN A 807 12.04 4.77 -37.02
N GLY A 808 11.26 4.30 -38.00
CA GLY A 808 11.27 2.94 -38.51
C GLY A 808 10.54 1.92 -37.62
N PRO A 809 10.32 0.70 -38.14
CA PRO A 809 9.60 -0.39 -37.46
C PRO A 809 10.13 -0.74 -36.06
N ALA A 810 11.45 -0.70 -35.88
CA ALA A 810 12.12 -1.04 -34.63
C ALA A 810 11.65 -0.19 -33.44
N ALA A 811 11.16 1.03 -33.71
CA ALA A 811 10.64 1.93 -32.69
C ALA A 811 9.38 1.38 -31.99
N CYS A 812 8.60 0.53 -32.68
CA CYS A 812 7.37 -0.05 -32.16
C CYS A 812 7.56 -1.48 -31.63
N GLN A 813 8.52 -2.22 -32.19
CA GLN A 813 8.71 -3.66 -31.93
C GLN A 813 8.96 -4.01 -30.46
N GLY A 814 9.65 -3.15 -29.71
CA GLY A 814 9.91 -3.39 -28.28
C GLY A 814 8.63 -3.59 -27.45
N CYS A 815 7.57 -2.83 -27.73
CA CYS A 815 6.31 -2.94 -26.98
C CYS A 815 5.24 -3.76 -27.73
N HIS A 816 5.22 -3.68 -29.06
CA HIS A 816 4.19 -4.31 -29.89
C HIS A 816 4.60 -5.66 -30.47
N GLY A 817 5.79 -6.16 -30.13
CA GLY A 817 6.30 -7.44 -30.62
C GLY A 817 7.01 -7.33 -31.96
N GLN A 818 7.77 -8.36 -32.32
CA GLN A 818 8.62 -8.35 -33.52
C GLN A 818 7.83 -8.09 -34.80
N ASN A 819 6.60 -8.58 -34.87
CA ASN A 819 5.72 -8.48 -36.02
C ASN A 819 4.51 -7.57 -35.76
N GLY A 820 4.48 -6.76 -34.69
CA GLY A 820 3.33 -5.90 -34.40
C GLY A 820 2.08 -6.63 -33.92
N GLU A 821 2.21 -7.85 -33.42
CA GLU A 821 1.13 -8.69 -32.91
C GLU A 821 0.51 -8.17 -31.61
N GLY A 822 1.20 -7.26 -30.92
CA GLY A 822 0.89 -6.80 -29.56
C GLY A 822 1.49 -7.70 -28.50
N THR A 823 1.84 -7.11 -27.36
CA THR A 823 2.34 -7.87 -26.20
C THR A 823 1.72 -7.34 -24.91
N VAL A 824 2.07 -7.93 -23.77
CA VAL A 824 1.67 -7.38 -22.45
C VAL A 824 2.13 -5.94 -22.23
N LEU A 825 3.15 -5.46 -22.96
CA LEU A 825 3.63 -4.07 -22.90
C LEU A 825 2.76 -3.09 -23.70
N SER A 826 1.98 -3.57 -24.67
CA SER A 826 1.05 -2.75 -25.46
C SER A 826 -0.40 -2.84 -24.97
N ARG A 827 -0.62 -3.39 -23.77
CA ARG A 827 -1.97 -3.56 -23.23
C ARG A 827 -2.62 -2.22 -22.86
N THR A 828 -3.91 -2.11 -23.12
CA THR A 828 -4.71 -0.97 -22.66
C THR A 828 -4.85 -0.95 -21.13
N ALA A 829 -4.52 0.16 -20.48
CA ALA A 829 -4.59 0.31 -19.02
C ALA A 829 -6.03 0.49 -18.50
N THR A 830 -6.89 1.06 -19.33
CA THR A 830 -8.33 1.22 -19.10
C THR A 830 -9.08 0.94 -20.40
N ASN A 831 -10.41 0.93 -20.36
CA ASN A 831 -11.21 0.88 -21.58
C ASN A 831 -10.84 2.08 -22.46
N ARG A 832 -10.80 1.89 -23.77
CA ARG A 832 -10.46 2.94 -24.74
C ARG A 832 -11.55 3.02 -25.79
N ARG A 833 -11.77 4.23 -26.30
CA ARG A 833 -12.60 4.45 -27.48
C ARG A 833 -11.76 5.08 -28.57
N LEU A 834 -11.57 4.35 -29.66
CA LEU A 834 -10.67 4.73 -30.75
C LEU A 834 -11.45 4.95 -32.05
N GLU A 835 -10.99 5.88 -32.88
CA GLU A 835 -11.56 6.11 -34.21
C GLU A 835 -10.98 5.13 -35.23
N CYS A 836 -11.85 4.43 -35.94
CA CYS A 836 -11.46 3.54 -37.02
C CYS A 836 -11.23 4.33 -38.31
N LYS A 837 -9.98 4.35 -38.76
CA LYS A 837 -9.59 4.99 -40.02
C LYS A 837 -9.70 4.08 -41.22
N GLU A 838 -9.42 2.80 -41.01
CA GLU A 838 -9.45 1.78 -42.05
C GLU A 838 -10.49 0.71 -41.73
N LYS A 839 -10.94 0.00 -42.77
CA LYS A 839 -11.90 -1.12 -42.63
C LYS A 839 -11.21 -2.48 -42.74
N SER A 840 -9.88 -2.51 -42.71
CA SER A 840 -9.05 -3.69 -42.93
C SER A 840 -8.69 -4.42 -41.62
N GLY A 841 -8.66 -3.73 -40.49
CA GLY A 841 -8.33 -4.33 -39.18
C GLY A 841 -9.44 -5.19 -38.59
N SER A 842 -9.08 -6.13 -37.71
CA SER A 842 -10.02 -7.07 -37.11
C SER A 842 -11.07 -6.42 -36.20
N LEU A 843 -10.76 -5.29 -35.54
CA LEU A 843 -11.70 -4.51 -34.74
C LEU A 843 -12.48 -3.49 -35.58
N CYS A 844 -11.85 -2.93 -36.62
CA CYS A 844 -12.43 -1.87 -37.45
C CYS A 844 -13.18 -2.36 -38.71
N GLY A 845 -13.14 -3.66 -39.01
CA GLY A 845 -13.75 -4.25 -40.20
C GLY A 845 -15.28 -4.14 -40.28
N SER A 846 -15.95 -3.85 -39.17
CA SER A 846 -17.41 -3.63 -39.12
C SER A 846 -17.87 -2.35 -39.82
N GLY A 847 -16.95 -1.43 -40.15
CA GLY A 847 -17.26 -0.12 -40.72
C GLY A 847 -17.83 0.88 -39.72
N ALA A 848 -17.81 0.56 -38.42
CA ALA A 848 -18.10 1.51 -37.34
C ALA A 848 -17.06 2.64 -37.33
N LYS A 849 -17.50 3.87 -37.07
CA LYS A 849 -16.59 5.03 -36.96
C LYS A 849 -15.70 4.95 -35.72
N TYR A 850 -16.23 4.41 -34.62
CA TYR A 850 -15.51 4.24 -33.37
C TYR A 850 -15.62 2.80 -32.90
N ILE A 851 -14.57 2.32 -32.22
CA ILE A 851 -14.54 1.04 -31.53
C ILE A 851 -14.26 1.24 -30.06
N ASP A 852 -14.87 0.41 -29.24
CA ASP A 852 -14.56 0.31 -27.82
C ASP A 852 -13.59 -0.86 -27.63
N VAL A 853 -12.41 -0.55 -27.10
CA VAL A 853 -11.35 -1.51 -26.80
C VAL A 853 -11.30 -1.72 -25.30
N PRO A 854 -11.62 -2.92 -24.80
CA PRO A 854 -11.61 -3.19 -23.36
C PRO A 854 -10.23 -3.02 -22.74
N LYS A 855 -10.20 -2.72 -21.43
CA LYS A 855 -8.99 -2.80 -20.60
C LYS A 855 -8.31 -4.16 -20.75
N GLY A 856 -6.98 -4.17 -20.75
CA GLY A 856 -6.17 -5.39 -20.85
C GLY A 856 -5.96 -5.92 -22.27
N THR A 857 -6.58 -5.30 -23.28
CA THR A 857 -6.38 -5.69 -24.68
C THR A 857 -4.96 -5.35 -25.12
N GLN A 858 -4.18 -6.35 -25.52
CA GLN A 858 -2.85 -6.15 -26.13
C GLN A 858 -3.03 -5.56 -27.52
N ILE A 859 -2.50 -4.35 -27.74
CA ILE A 859 -2.68 -3.63 -29.00
C ILE A 859 -1.66 -4.10 -30.04
N GLY A 860 -2.15 -4.57 -31.18
CA GLY A 860 -1.37 -4.93 -32.36
C GLY A 860 -1.86 -4.21 -33.62
N CYS A 861 -1.03 -4.11 -34.66
CA CYS A 861 -1.32 -3.35 -35.88
C CYS A 861 -2.58 -3.87 -36.59
N ALA A 862 -2.67 -5.21 -36.75
CA ALA A 862 -3.75 -5.90 -37.45
C ALA A 862 -5.15 -5.71 -36.84
N GLN A 863 -5.24 -5.15 -35.62
CA GLN A 863 -6.51 -4.88 -34.97
C GLN A 863 -7.23 -3.67 -35.58
N CYS A 864 -6.48 -2.66 -36.02
CA CYS A 864 -7.06 -1.41 -36.51
C CYS A 864 -6.92 -1.25 -38.04
N HIS A 865 -5.80 -1.72 -38.60
CA HIS A 865 -5.46 -1.61 -40.03
C HIS A 865 -4.64 -2.82 -40.49
N GLU A 866 -4.22 -2.87 -41.76
CA GLU A 866 -3.29 -3.92 -42.22
C GLU A 866 -1.92 -3.78 -41.52
N ASN A 867 -1.24 -4.89 -41.28
CA ASN A 867 -0.01 -4.87 -40.51
C ASN A 867 1.18 -4.28 -41.32
N GLU A 868 1.48 -3.00 -41.12
CA GLU A 868 2.57 -2.30 -41.81
C GLU A 868 3.98 -2.68 -41.30
N LEU A 869 4.10 -3.41 -40.18
CA LEU A 869 5.41 -3.91 -39.70
C LEU A 869 5.86 -5.19 -40.42
N PHE A 870 4.95 -5.85 -41.15
CA PHE A 870 5.20 -7.06 -41.92
C PHE A 870 4.75 -6.86 -43.37
N HIS A 871 5.63 -6.31 -44.20
CA HIS A 871 5.47 -6.28 -45.66
C HIS A 871 6.42 -7.32 -46.27
N ASP A 872 5.88 -8.49 -46.61
CA ASP A 872 6.44 -9.35 -47.66
C ASP A 872 5.75 -9.03 -49.00
#